data_AF-A0A182IXC5-F1
#
_entry.id   AF-A0A182IXC5-F1
#
_cell.length_a   1.000
_cell.length_b   1.000
_cell.length_c   1.000
_cell.angle_alpha   90.00
_cell.angle_beta   90.00
_cell.angle_gamma   90.00
#
_symmetry.space_group_name_H-M   'P 1'
#
loop_
_entity.id
_entity.type
_entity.pdbx_description
1 polymer ?
#
loop_
_entity_poly.entity_id
_entity_poly.type
_entity_poly.pdbx_seq_one_letter_code
_entity_poly.pdbx_strand_id
1 'polypeptide(L)'
;MKNRERMLVPVVLVLAGTFFWSGAAARDCYSCSGEDCVKVSTAGYTITCPNADDLCYTRFDVTTLLAMERGCLTLATVATCIADECVSCDTDDLCNELGHPQHQCAVCSSVSTAECGTDPAGLAETQCAAATSVDLTAAQCYSRVIGSVTERGCITSQSEVDGCNGVDCATCTGAGCNKVEFPTDRQQCIDCENTDTCAVKKSCEKALSSADATYCQTNPAQCAFCGKKLCNGVAFSASNSLAGNQRSCYRCAGTGCLRSSADLATCRLFDDDCFSSFSGFNPTRRGCSSELSTSELRTCREAEAARSECAICSESECNLVSRADHRCAYCSSVANAACIAPASGALPVLQCPAPSTEILSDAQCYTKVIGASTERGCISAASDLLGCSADGSNCATCGIEDGGQGCNTQVFPSDRRRCMIGSTVNAYCPNPWDDCVQLLQGGIRRRTCRSLLTATERAFCSATSNRCQFCSTDNCNVAEVTFDYVDCLSCDSTTDSRCATNPAALTTFTRCTHCATAIIAGTVRRGCLASMPAEVSALCTTIASSTTQCQRCSTNRCNRGNFPAARLQCYRCTNPPCVSHQSVRLEYCPEYRVNDTCVLQTDASGQLLRLDCSSSLTEAELSVCSASAALCQTCSTPGCNDPMAHGTSGSCVQCRSGLHPLCRDEPARVPAEPCSSPTNAACYSRLVDVGGVVGATERGCFADLGSTEQSACTRGENCLVCNSRIANCNTVQYPVAPLRCFQCDSRTDGDSCRASQTIEAPECPTYDLANKCYTVVQANGATVRKCSTASRETECASVSTCEVCLYSGCNRKASGDVGTTVAPVVTTTPGPRNGADDIIGRRCLLYVSLWVTALAIANIRTQ
;
A
#
# COMPACT_ATOMS: atom_id res chain seq x y z
N MET A 1 20.50 -51.55 68.42
CA MET A 1 20.51 -51.89 69.87
C MET A 1 19.07 -52.00 70.38
N LYS A 2 18.55 -53.21 70.62
CA LYS A 2 17.65 -53.61 71.74
C LYS A 2 17.07 -55.00 71.46
N ASN A 3 17.28 -55.92 72.39
CA ASN A 3 16.77 -57.30 72.34
C ASN A 3 15.34 -57.38 72.90
N ARG A 4 14.59 -58.40 72.45
CA ARG A 4 13.93 -59.44 73.28
C ARG A 4 13.47 -60.57 72.33
N GLU A 5 13.95 -61.82 72.38
CA GLU A 5 13.71 -62.88 73.40
C GLU A 5 12.20 -63.15 73.62
N ARG A 6 11.63 -64.35 73.47
CA ARG A 6 12.07 -65.78 73.54
C ARG A 6 11.23 -66.64 72.53
N MET A 7 11.41 -67.95 72.29
CA MET A 7 11.58 -69.08 73.25
C MET A 7 12.03 -70.41 72.59
N LEU A 8 12.47 -71.38 73.41
CA LEU A 8 13.15 -72.65 73.08
C LEU A 8 12.76 -73.78 74.10
N VAL A 9 13.05 -75.08 73.96
CA VAL A 9 13.93 -75.78 72.97
C VAL A 9 13.25 -76.92 72.16
N PRO A 10 12.97 -78.16 72.67
CA PRO A 10 13.50 -79.32 71.92
C PRO A 10 12.54 -80.48 71.58
N VAL A 11 12.81 -81.16 70.45
CA VAL A 11 12.87 -82.64 70.40
C VAL A 11 14.06 -83.03 69.51
N VAL A 12 14.94 -83.90 70.01
CA VAL A 12 15.96 -84.60 69.21
C VAL A 12 15.36 -85.92 68.74
N LEU A 13 15.38 -86.21 67.43
CA LEU A 13 15.09 -87.55 66.93
C LEU A 13 16.13 -88.01 65.91
N VAL A 14 16.57 -89.24 66.14
CA VAL A 14 17.60 -90.03 65.46
C VAL A 14 17.50 -89.98 63.93
N LEU A 15 18.59 -89.61 63.26
CA LEU A 15 18.81 -89.84 61.83
C LEU A 15 19.03 -91.34 61.57
N ALA A 16 17.95 -92.06 61.29
CA ALA A 16 18.02 -93.37 60.65
C ALA A 16 18.12 -93.16 59.13
N GLY A 17 19.18 -93.66 58.50
CA GLY A 17 19.38 -93.50 57.06
C GLY A 17 18.42 -94.37 56.25
N THR A 18 17.50 -93.73 55.53
CA THR A 18 16.82 -94.31 54.37
C THR A 18 17.19 -93.49 53.14
N PHE A 19 18.01 -94.08 52.26
CA PHE A 19 18.23 -93.54 50.92
C PHE A 19 16.94 -93.69 50.12
N PHE A 20 16.07 -92.68 50.19
CA PHE A 20 15.06 -92.48 49.16
C PHE A 20 15.75 -91.87 47.95
N TRP A 21 16.04 -92.72 46.96
CA TRP A 21 16.24 -92.28 45.59
C TRP A 21 14.90 -91.69 45.10
N SER A 22 14.72 -90.39 45.28
CA SER A 22 13.78 -89.64 44.45
C SER A 22 14.35 -89.62 43.04
N GLY A 23 13.86 -90.52 42.19
CA GLY A 23 14.05 -90.36 40.75
C GLY A 23 13.42 -89.03 40.37
N ALA A 24 14.26 -88.04 40.06
CA ALA A 24 13.77 -86.76 39.57
C ALA A 24 13.00 -87.02 38.27
N ALA A 25 11.83 -86.40 38.14
CA ALA A 25 11.02 -86.54 36.94
C ALA A 25 11.77 -85.94 35.75
N ALA A 26 11.63 -86.56 34.59
CA ALA A 26 12.10 -85.98 33.35
C ALA A 26 11.30 -84.69 33.06
N ARG A 27 12.01 -83.61 32.73
CA ARG A 27 11.45 -82.26 32.56
C ARG A 27 10.73 -82.12 31.22
N ASP A 28 9.59 -81.44 31.19
CA ASP A 28 8.91 -81.08 29.95
C ASP A 28 9.41 -79.73 29.43
N CYS A 29 9.67 -79.63 28.12
CA CYS A 29 10.07 -78.41 27.42
C CYS A 29 9.23 -78.21 26.15
N TYR A 30 9.11 -76.98 25.66
CA TYR A 30 8.60 -76.73 24.31
C TYR A 30 9.63 -77.14 23.25
N SER A 31 9.16 -77.75 22.17
CA SER A 31 9.99 -78.26 21.08
C SER A 31 9.51 -77.74 19.73
N CYS A 32 10.41 -77.19 18.92
CA CYS A 32 10.08 -76.69 17.57
C CYS A 32 11.36 -76.42 16.77
N SER A 33 11.20 -76.19 15.46
CA SER A 33 12.28 -75.72 14.57
C SER A 33 11.72 -74.86 13.44
N GLY A 34 12.38 -73.75 13.10
CA GLY A 34 12.00 -72.85 12.01
C GLY A 34 10.95 -71.80 12.41
N GLU A 35 10.23 -71.27 11.41
CA GLU A 35 9.29 -70.15 11.57
C GLU A 35 8.09 -70.45 12.50
N ASP A 36 7.84 -71.72 12.83
CA ASP A 36 6.78 -72.13 13.77
C ASP A 36 7.20 -71.99 15.26
N CYS A 37 8.47 -71.70 15.57
CA CYS A 37 8.98 -71.62 16.96
C CYS A 37 8.51 -70.42 17.79
N VAL A 38 7.69 -69.59 17.17
CA VAL A 38 7.68 -68.15 17.42
C VAL A 38 6.57 -67.76 18.42
N LYS A 39 5.51 -68.57 18.59
CA LYS A 39 4.61 -68.52 19.74
C LYS A 39 4.33 -69.90 20.33
N VAL A 40 4.57 -70.02 21.63
CA VAL A 40 4.40 -71.25 22.40
C VAL A 40 2.96 -71.76 22.41
N SER A 41 1.98 -70.86 22.53
CA SER A 41 0.55 -71.18 22.44
C SER A 41 0.09 -71.71 21.07
N THR A 42 0.96 -71.61 20.05
CA THR A 42 0.68 -72.09 18.68
C THR A 42 1.54 -73.31 18.32
N ALA A 43 2.73 -73.44 18.92
CA ALA A 43 3.64 -74.56 18.67
C ALA A 43 3.02 -75.93 19.03
N GLY A 44 2.32 -76.04 20.18
CA GLY A 44 1.57 -77.26 20.56
C GLY A 44 2.40 -78.53 20.84
N TYR A 45 3.68 -78.54 20.50
CA TYR A 45 4.60 -79.66 20.71
C TYR A 45 5.44 -79.43 21.98
N THR A 46 5.13 -80.20 23.02
CA THR A 46 6.02 -80.39 24.17
C THR A 46 6.86 -81.65 23.98
N ILE A 47 8.04 -81.68 24.59
CA ILE A 47 8.92 -82.84 24.65
C ILE A 47 9.38 -83.05 26.09
N THR A 48 9.26 -84.28 26.58
CA THR A 48 9.86 -84.69 27.84
C THR A 48 11.34 -85.01 27.62
N CYS A 49 12.24 -84.37 28.35
CA CYS A 49 13.68 -84.53 28.15
C CYS A 49 14.17 -85.94 28.52
N PRO A 50 15.22 -86.46 27.88
CA PRO A 50 15.73 -87.81 28.16
C PRO A 50 16.15 -88.06 29.61
N ASN A 51 16.70 -87.04 30.30
CA ASN A 51 17.17 -87.12 31.68
C ASN A 51 16.58 -85.99 32.54
N ALA A 52 16.60 -86.17 33.85
CA ALA A 52 16.10 -85.16 34.79
C ALA A 52 17.04 -83.95 34.98
N ASP A 53 18.33 -84.10 34.65
CA ASP A 53 19.34 -83.03 34.68
C ASP A 53 19.43 -82.25 33.34
N ASP A 54 18.57 -82.57 32.36
CA ASP A 54 18.52 -81.89 31.08
C ASP A 54 17.78 -80.53 31.21
N LEU A 55 18.23 -79.52 30.45
CA LEU A 55 17.71 -78.14 30.51
C LEU A 55 16.74 -77.88 29.35
N CYS A 56 15.74 -77.04 29.54
CA CYS A 56 15.01 -76.48 28.40
C CYS A 56 15.85 -75.39 27.71
N TYR A 57 15.71 -75.19 26.40
CA TYR A 57 16.39 -74.10 25.69
C TYR A 57 15.56 -73.43 24.59
N THR A 58 15.92 -72.20 24.26
CA THR A 58 15.44 -71.45 23.10
C THR A 58 16.65 -70.81 22.39
N ARG A 59 16.77 -71.02 21.07
CA ARG A 59 17.68 -70.27 20.20
C ARG A 59 16.95 -69.18 19.45
N PHE A 60 17.64 -68.08 19.19
CA PHE A 60 17.08 -66.90 18.54
C PHE A 60 17.85 -66.55 17.27
N ASP A 61 17.13 -66.02 16.29
CA ASP A 61 17.70 -65.49 15.05
C ASP A 61 18.40 -64.15 15.32
N VAL A 62 19.69 -64.07 15.02
CA VAL A 62 20.53 -62.87 15.24
C VAL A 62 20.12 -61.66 14.40
N THR A 63 19.28 -61.84 13.39
CA THR A 63 18.81 -60.78 12.47
C THR A 63 17.40 -60.29 12.77
N THR A 64 16.59 -61.04 13.52
CA THR A 64 15.19 -60.65 13.87
C THR A 64 14.85 -60.78 15.35
N LEU A 65 15.72 -61.41 16.15
CA LEU A 65 15.59 -61.78 17.56
C LEU A 65 14.37 -62.70 17.86
N LEU A 66 13.80 -63.32 16.84
CA LEU A 66 12.71 -64.29 16.97
C LEU A 66 13.25 -65.68 17.34
N ALA A 67 12.47 -66.45 18.09
CA ALA A 67 12.84 -67.82 18.44
C ALA A 67 12.82 -68.74 17.20
N MET A 68 13.93 -69.41 16.90
CA MET A 68 14.10 -70.28 15.73
C MET A 68 14.16 -71.78 16.05
N GLU A 69 14.50 -72.14 17.29
CA GLU A 69 14.64 -73.54 17.73
C GLU A 69 14.34 -73.61 19.23
N ARG A 70 13.60 -74.63 19.67
CA ARG A 70 13.33 -74.89 21.10
C ARG A 70 13.43 -76.39 21.35
N GLY A 71 13.86 -76.80 22.55
CA GLY A 71 13.86 -78.22 22.95
C GLY A 71 14.61 -78.47 24.26
N CYS A 72 15.16 -79.68 24.39
CA CYS A 72 15.99 -80.10 25.52
C CYS A 72 17.50 -80.04 25.17
N LEU A 73 18.30 -79.45 26.07
CA LEU A 73 19.74 -79.58 26.10
C LEU A 73 20.13 -80.72 27.04
N THR A 74 20.82 -81.72 26.50
CA THR A 74 21.49 -82.72 27.34
C THR A 74 22.67 -82.10 28.10
N LEU A 75 23.05 -82.68 29.23
CA LEU A 75 24.20 -82.24 30.03
C LEU A 75 25.51 -82.10 29.21
N ALA A 76 25.69 -82.92 28.17
CA ALA A 76 26.85 -82.86 27.27
C ALA A 76 26.81 -81.69 26.26
N THR A 77 25.61 -81.15 25.98
CA THR A 77 25.37 -80.09 25.00
C THR A 77 25.11 -78.71 25.61
N VAL A 78 24.99 -78.57 26.93
CA VAL A 78 24.77 -77.27 27.61
C VAL A 78 25.81 -76.24 27.17
N ALA A 79 27.08 -76.64 27.05
CA ALA A 79 28.17 -75.79 26.57
C ALA A 79 28.07 -75.32 25.10
N THR A 80 27.02 -75.72 24.36
CA THR A 80 26.72 -75.25 22.99
C THR A 80 25.58 -74.22 22.93
N CYS A 81 25.02 -73.86 24.09
CA CYS A 81 24.06 -72.78 24.25
C CYS A 81 24.78 -71.66 25.03
N ILE A 82 25.25 -70.64 24.30
CA ILE A 82 26.12 -69.58 24.83
C ILE A 82 25.65 -68.23 24.28
N ALA A 83 25.73 -67.18 25.11
CA ALA A 83 25.38 -65.79 24.78
C ALA A 83 23.90 -65.58 24.42
N ASP A 84 23.55 -64.35 24.03
CA ASP A 84 22.16 -63.91 23.80
C ASP A 84 21.43 -64.74 22.72
N GLU A 85 22.18 -65.39 21.81
CA GLU A 85 21.68 -66.24 20.73
C GLU A 85 21.01 -67.54 21.24
N CYS A 86 21.30 -67.98 22.46
CA CYS A 86 20.73 -69.20 23.05
C CYS A 86 20.57 -69.10 24.57
N VAL A 87 19.34 -69.25 25.05
CA VAL A 87 18.99 -69.23 26.48
C VAL A 87 18.56 -70.62 26.93
N SER A 88 19.07 -71.07 28.09
CA SER A 88 18.63 -72.31 28.76
C SER A 88 18.05 -72.04 30.14
N CYS A 89 17.12 -72.87 30.59
CA CYS A 89 16.48 -72.76 31.91
C CYS A 89 16.20 -74.13 32.56
N ASP A 90 16.18 -74.13 33.90
CA ASP A 90 15.90 -75.27 34.78
C ASP A 90 14.88 -74.94 35.89
N THR A 91 14.22 -73.78 35.85
CA THR A 91 13.38 -73.31 36.96
C THR A 91 12.12 -74.17 37.13
N ASP A 92 11.45 -74.49 36.03
CA ASP A 92 10.16 -75.18 35.99
C ASP A 92 10.05 -76.05 34.71
N ASP A 93 9.01 -76.88 34.62
CA ASP A 93 8.58 -77.42 33.34
C ASP A 93 8.13 -76.27 32.42
N LEU A 94 8.40 -76.41 31.13
CA LEU A 94 7.99 -75.47 30.08
C LEU A 94 8.57 -74.04 30.22
N CYS A 95 9.61 -73.86 31.05
CA CYS A 95 10.32 -72.58 31.26
C CYS A 95 10.89 -71.95 29.96
N ASN A 96 10.94 -72.74 28.89
CA ASN A 96 10.99 -72.37 27.47
C ASN A 96 10.67 -70.91 27.10
N GLU A 97 9.46 -70.49 27.49
CA GLU A 97 8.55 -69.67 26.67
C GLU A 97 9.01 -68.25 26.33
N LEU A 98 9.86 -67.67 27.17
CA LEU A 98 10.26 -66.26 27.11
C LEU A 98 10.88 -65.86 25.76
N GLY A 99 10.78 -64.57 25.43
CA GLY A 99 11.43 -63.95 24.28
C GLY A 99 12.94 -63.78 24.46
N HIS A 100 13.60 -63.16 23.48
CA HIS A 100 15.04 -62.92 23.48
C HIS A 100 15.50 -62.11 24.71
N PRO A 101 16.69 -62.36 25.31
CA PRO A 101 17.16 -61.64 26.51
C PRO A 101 17.16 -60.11 26.40
N GLN A 102 17.39 -59.56 25.21
CA GLN A 102 17.37 -58.11 24.99
C GLN A 102 15.95 -57.54 24.86
N HIS A 103 14.93 -58.38 24.69
CA HIS A 103 13.52 -58.00 24.61
C HIS A 103 12.93 -57.85 26.02
N GLN A 104 13.40 -56.84 26.73
CA GLN A 104 12.95 -56.46 28.07
C GLN A 104 12.34 -55.07 28.02
N CYS A 105 11.14 -54.90 28.54
CA CYS A 105 10.39 -53.64 28.47
C CYS A 105 9.76 -53.31 29.82
N ALA A 106 9.58 -52.03 30.13
CA ALA A 106 8.63 -51.63 31.15
C ALA A 106 7.21 -51.96 30.64
N VAL A 107 6.43 -52.69 31.45
CA VAL A 107 5.05 -53.07 31.13
C VAL A 107 4.12 -52.51 32.22
N CYS A 108 3.33 -51.48 31.88
CA CYS A 108 2.50 -50.78 32.86
C CYS A 108 1.37 -49.97 32.20
N SER A 109 0.40 -49.56 33.03
CA SER A 109 -0.60 -48.54 32.70
C SER A 109 -0.68 -47.51 33.82
N SER A 110 -0.81 -46.22 33.48
CA SER A 110 -0.95 -45.15 34.47
C SER A 110 -2.29 -45.18 35.23
N VAL A 111 -3.22 -46.09 34.87
CA VAL A 111 -4.44 -46.36 35.66
C VAL A 111 -4.14 -47.26 36.86
N SER A 112 -3.19 -48.19 36.73
CA SER A 112 -2.82 -49.15 37.79
C SER A 112 -1.62 -48.70 38.62
N THR A 113 -0.68 -47.97 38.01
CA THR A 113 0.63 -47.62 38.55
C THR A 113 1.00 -46.22 38.04
N ALA A 114 0.92 -45.20 38.90
CA ALA A 114 1.09 -43.80 38.50
C ALA A 114 2.49 -43.53 37.90
N GLU A 115 3.49 -44.24 38.42
CA GLU A 115 4.90 -44.25 38.01
C GLU A 115 5.07 -44.45 36.50
N CYS A 116 4.15 -45.20 35.88
CA CYS A 116 4.13 -45.45 34.43
C CYS A 116 4.16 -44.17 33.59
N GLY A 117 3.56 -43.09 34.10
CA GLY A 117 3.57 -41.77 33.49
C GLY A 117 4.47 -40.73 34.17
N THR A 118 4.80 -40.90 35.46
CA THR A 118 5.49 -39.88 36.28
C THR A 118 6.97 -40.15 36.55
N ASP A 119 7.38 -41.41 36.68
CA ASP A 119 8.79 -41.82 36.84
C ASP A 119 9.06 -43.10 36.03
N PRO A 120 9.23 -42.97 34.71
CA PRO A 120 9.48 -44.13 33.86
C PRO A 120 10.88 -44.71 34.05
N ALA A 121 11.83 -43.93 34.58
CA ALA A 121 13.20 -44.39 34.84
C ALA A 121 13.23 -45.39 36.02
N GLY A 122 12.38 -45.17 37.03
CA GLY A 122 12.21 -46.07 38.18
C GLY A 122 11.47 -47.38 37.89
N LEU A 123 10.90 -47.58 36.69
CA LEU A 123 10.16 -48.79 36.36
C LEU A 123 11.06 -50.03 36.26
N ALA A 124 10.57 -51.15 36.79
CA ALA A 124 11.18 -52.46 36.56
C ALA A 124 11.02 -52.90 35.10
N GLU A 125 12.01 -53.62 34.60
CA GLU A 125 11.97 -54.26 33.28
C GLU A 125 11.40 -55.67 33.41
N THR A 126 10.43 -55.97 32.56
CA THR A 126 9.81 -57.29 32.46
C THR A 126 10.32 -57.97 31.19
N GLN A 127 10.77 -59.22 31.31
CA GLN A 127 11.11 -60.06 30.16
C GLN A 127 9.86 -60.29 29.31
N CYS A 128 9.91 -59.91 28.04
CA CYS A 128 8.76 -60.04 27.15
C CYS A 128 8.53 -61.50 26.73
N ALA A 129 7.27 -61.83 26.45
CA ALA A 129 6.91 -63.09 25.80
C ALA A 129 7.43 -63.13 24.35
N ALA A 130 7.58 -64.33 23.80
CA ALA A 130 8.02 -64.50 22.41
C ALA A 130 7.09 -63.77 21.42
N ALA A 131 7.70 -62.91 20.60
CA ALA A 131 7.02 -62.13 19.57
C ALA A 131 6.84 -62.93 18.29
N THR A 132 5.79 -62.65 17.51
CA THR A 132 5.44 -63.32 16.23
C THR A 132 5.41 -62.40 15.04
N SER A 133 6.07 -62.81 13.95
CA SER A 133 5.98 -62.18 12.63
C SER A 133 6.27 -60.67 12.66
N VAL A 134 7.29 -60.27 13.42
CA VAL A 134 7.70 -58.86 13.63
C VAL A 134 9.22 -58.78 13.73
N ASP A 135 9.82 -57.70 13.25
CA ASP A 135 11.26 -57.46 13.37
C ASP A 135 11.58 -56.75 14.70
N LEU A 136 12.06 -57.52 15.69
CA LEU A 136 12.47 -56.98 16.98
C LEU A 136 13.81 -56.23 16.91
N THR A 137 14.52 -56.20 15.79
CA THR A 137 15.66 -55.27 15.60
C THR A 137 15.18 -53.85 15.22
N ALA A 138 13.94 -53.72 14.74
CA ALA A 138 13.30 -52.44 14.43
C ALA A 138 12.41 -51.92 15.57
N ALA A 139 11.70 -52.79 16.29
CA ALA A 139 10.83 -52.39 17.41
C ALA A 139 10.66 -53.49 18.47
N GLN A 140 11.11 -53.22 19.70
CA GLN A 140 11.03 -54.16 20.85
C GLN A 140 9.96 -53.76 21.86
N CYS A 141 9.91 -52.48 22.20
CA CYS A 141 9.00 -51.93 23.19
C CYS A 141 8.20 -50.77 22.58
N TYR A 142 7.07 -50.44 23.19
CA TYR A 142 6.33 -49.20 22.92
C TYR A 142 6.10 -48.38 24.19
N SER A 143 5.90 -47.08 23.98
CA SER A 143 5.27 -46.14 24.91
C SER A 143 4.13 -45.45 24.16
N ARG A 144 2.94 -45.35 24.77
CA ARG A 144 1.80 -44.68 24.15
C ARG A 144 0.93 -43.91 25.15
N VAL A 145 0.16 -42.97 24.64
CA VAL A 145 -0.85 -42.23 25.39
C VAL A 145 -2.22 -42.46 24.74
N ILE A 146 -3.18 -42.92 25.54
CA ILE A 146 -4.58 -43.09 25.13
C ILE A 146 -5.42 -42.16 26.02
N GLY A 147 -5.81 -41.01 25.46
CA GLY A 147 -6.46 -39.94 26.22
C GLY A 147 -5.52 -39.35 27.27
N SER A 148 -5.75 -39.67 28.55
CA SER A 148 -4.85 -39.32 29.66
C SER A 148 -4.02 -40.50 30.20
N VAL A 149 -4.27 -41.71 29.70
CA VAL A 149 -3.60 -42.92 30.17
C VAL A 149 -2.28 -43.10 29.44
N THR A 150 -1.20 -43.30 30.18
CA THR A 150 0.11 -43.68 29.62
C THR A 150 0.28 -45.19 29.75
N GLU A 151 0.56 -45.85 28.64
CA GLU A 151 0.81 -47.30 28.60
C GLU A 151 2.21 -47.56 28.05
N ARG A 152 2.87 -48.56 28.63
CA ARG A 152 4.18 -49.05 28.19
C ARG A 152 4.08 -50.57 28.07
N GLY A 153 4.67 -51.15 27.04
CA GLY A 153 4.56 -52.57 26.78
C GLY A 153 5.57 -53.13 25.79
N CYS A 154 5.53 -54.45 25.64
CA CYS A 154 6.31 -55.20 24.66
C CYS A 154 5.64 -55.18 23.29
N ILE A 155 6.42 -55.12 22.22
CA ILE A 155 5.97 -55.49 20.87
C ILE A 155 6.05 -57.01 20.75
N THR A 156 4.93 -57.70 20.51
CA THR A 156 4.87 -59.16 20.30
C THR A 156 4.29 -59.55 18.94
N SER A 157 3.98 -58.58 18.09
CA SER A 157 3.33 -58.77 16.80
C SER A 157 3.46 -57.52 15.91
N GLN A 158 3.41 -57.71 14.58
CA GLN A 158 3.38 -56.59 13.63
C GLN A 158 2.16 -55.67 13.88
N SER A 159 1.03 -56.23 14.31
CA SER A 159 -0.17 -55.45 14.65
C SER A 159 0.04 -54.45 15.80
N GLU A 160 0.99 -54.68 16.71
CA GLU A 160 1.32 -53.73 17.77
C GLU A 160 2.26 -52.61 17.27
N VAL A 161 3.08 -52.89 16.25
CA VAL A 161 3.86 -51.87 15.53
C VAL A 161 2.93 -51.00 14.68
N ASP A 162 2.07 -51.63 13.87
CA ASP A 162 1.10 -50.93 13.00
C ASP A 162 0.08 -50.12 13.83
N GLY A 163 -0.30 -50.64 15.00
CA GLY A 163 -1.14 -49.96 15.98
C GLY A 163 -0.44 -48.86 16.77
N CYS A 164 0.90 -48.77 16.69
CA CYS A 164 1.71 -47.71 17.27
C CYS A 164 2.01 -46.61 16.24
N ASN A 165 0.95 -45.99 15.72
CA ASN A 165 1.05 -44.91 14.72
C ASN A 165 0.62 -43.54 15.30
N GLY A 166 1.09 -42.47 14.66
CA GLY A 166 0.80 -41.10 15.07
C GLY A 166 1.75 -40.52 16.12
N VAL A 167 1.39 -39.37 16.70
CA VAL A 167 2.23 -38.63 17.67
C VAL A 167 2.13 -39.14 19.10
N ASP A 168 1.08 -39.92 19.40
CA ASP A 168 0.77 -40.41 20.75
C ASP A 168 1.33 -41.83 21.01
N CYS A 169 2.13 -42.38 20.08
CA CYS A 169 2.86 -43.64 20.28
C CYS A 169 4.28 -43.54 19.73
N ALA A 170 5.23 -44.20 20.41
CA ALA A 170 6.57 -44.43 19.90
C ALA A 170 7.05 -45.85 20.23
N THR A 171 7.66 -46.50 19.26
CA THR A 171 8.43 -47.73 19.45
C THR A 171 9.91 -47.42 19.74
N CYS A 172 10.62 -48.39 20.31
CA CYS A 172 12.06 -48.29 20.53
C CYS A 172 12.72 -49.68 20.58
N THR A 173 14.05 -49.69 20.57
CA THR A 173 14.91 -50.89 20.62
C THR A 173 15.91 -50.80 21.77
N GLY A 174 16.26 -51.95 22.34
CA GLY A 174 17.11 -52.11 23.51
C GLY A 174 16.32 -52.46 24.78
N ALA A 175 16.94 -53.23 25.67
CA ALA A 175 16.39 -53.54 26.99
C ALA A 175 16.06 -52.24 27.76
N GLY A 176 14.83 -52.15 28.27
CA GLY A 176 14.35 -50.99 28.99
C GLY A 176 14.22 -49.71 28.17
N CYS A 177 14.30 -49.75 26.83
CA CYS A 177 14.30 -48.53 26.00
C CYS A 177 13.06 -47.65 26.22
N ASN A 178 11.92 -48.25 26.59
CA ASN A 178 10.68 -47.56 26.90
C ASN A 178 10.61 -47.05 28.35
N LYS A 179 11.75 -46.85 29.03
CA LYS A 179 11.85 -46.19 30.35
C LYS A 179 12.18 -44.70 30.29
N VAL A 180 12.19 -44.12 29.08
CA VAL A 180 12.31 -42.68 28.87
C VAL A 180 10.97 -41.95 29.03
N GLU A 181 11.05 -40.64 29.28
CA GLU A 181 9.90 -39.75 29.28
C GLU A 181 9.20 -39.76 27.90
N PHE A 182 7.90 -40.05 27.89
CA PHE A 182 7.11 -40.12 26.67
C PHE A 182 5.74 -39.44 26.86
N PRO A 183 5.30 -38.51 25.99
CA PRO A 183 6.11 -37.84 24.95
C PRO A 183 7.32 -37.12 25.56
N THR A 184 8.35 -36.84 24.76
CA THR A 184 9.59 -36.16 25.22
C THR A 184 9.34 -34.78 25.83
N ASP A 185 8.33 -34.06 25.33
CA ASP A 185 7.86 -32.76 25.83
C ASP A 185 6.71 -32.90 26.85
N ARG A 186 6.59 -34.04 27.57
CA ARG A 186 5.52 -34.24 28.57
C ARG A 186 5.54 -33.11 29.60
N GLN A 187 4.36 -32.49 29.79
CA GLN A 187 4.21 -31.40 30.73
C GLN A 187 4.37 -31.90 32.17
N GLN A 188 5.25 -31.25 32.93
CA GLN A 188 5.51 -31.53 34.34
C GLN A 188 5.21 -30.28 35.18
N CYS A 189 4.68 -30.47 36.39
CA CYS A 189 4.47 -29.43 37.39
C CYS A 189 4.99 -29.91 38.75
N ILE A 190 5.15 -28.97 39.68
CA ILE A 190 5.24 -29.27 41.12
C ILE A 190 3.83 -29.28 41.71
N ASP A 191 3.48 -30.32 42.45
CA ASP A 191 2.26 -30.39 43.26
C ASP A 191 2.62 -30.26 44.74
N CYS A 192 1.90 -29.40 45.47
CA CYS A 192 2.14 -29.13 46.89
C CYS A 192 0.91 -28.49 47.54
N GLU A 193 0.26 -29.25 48.43
CA GLU A 193 -0.98 -28.83 49.10
C GLU A 193 -0.77 -27.96 50.34
N ASN A 194 0.35 -28.13 51.09
CA ASN A 194 0.58 -27.40 52.33
C ASN A 194 1.44 -26.13 52.12
N THR A 195 0.86 -24.97 52.46
CA THR A 195 1.53 -23.67 52.46
C THR A 195 2.78 -23.62 53.35
N ASP A 196 2.86 -24.42 54.42
CA ASP A 196 4.03 -24.48 55.31
C ASP A 196 5.29 -24.98 54.58
N THR A 197 5.11 -25.84 53.56
CA THR A 197 6.21 -26.48 52.82
C THR A 197 6.59 -25.76 51.52
N CYS A 198 5.68 -24.99 50.90
CA CYS A 198 5.91 -24.38 49.58
C CYS A 198 5.56 -22.88 49.47
N ALA A 199 5.24 -22.21 50.59
CA ALA A 199 4.85 -20.80 50.72
C ALA A 199 3.56 -20.37 50.00
N VAL A 200 3.24 -21.00 48.87
CA VAL A 200 1.97 -20.90 48.12
C VAL A 200 1.56 -22.31 47.68
N LYS A 201 0.26 -22.58 47.62
CA LYS A 201 -0.26 -23.86 47.09
C LYS A 201 0.08 -23.98 45.60
N LYS A 202 0.49 -25.17 45.16
CA LYS A 202 0.88 -25.48 43.77
C LYS A 202 0.21 -26.77 43.35
N SER A 203 -0.22 -26.88 42.09
CA SER A 203 -0.71 -28.14 41.53
C SER A 203 -0.68 -28.13 40.01
N CYS A 204 -0.82 -29.29 39.38
CA CYS A 204 -1.10 -29.42 37.94
C CYS A 204 -2.57 -29.04 37.69
N GLU A 205 -2.87 -28.32 36.62
CA GLU A 205 -4.26 -27.87 36.38
C GLU A 205 -5.27 -29.03 36.33
N LYS A 206 -4.89 -30.16 35.71
CA LYS A 206 -5.74 -31.37 35.62
C LYS A 206 -5.81 -32.18 36.92
N ALA A 207 -4.99 -31.87 37.92
CA ALA A 207 -4.98 -32.49 39.23
C ALA A 207 -5.65 -31.61 40.32
N LEU A 208 -5.96 -30.33 40.01
CA LEU A 208 -6.67 -29.42 40.92
C LEU A 208 -7.97 -30.06 41.44
N SER A 209 -8.19 -29.97 42.76
CA SER A 209 -9.48 -30.35 43.33
C SER A 209 -10.59 -29.44 42.78
N SER A 210 -11.83 -29.94 42.76
CA SER A 210 -12.99 -29.16 42.31
C SER A 210 -13.17 -27.84 43.08
N ALA A 211 -12.74 -27.80 44.35
CA ALA A 211 -12.77 -26.61 45.18
C ALA A 211 -11.71 -25.57 44.72
N ASP A 212 -10.47 -26.01 44.48
CA ASP A 212 -9.39 -25.13 44.03
C ASP A 212 -9.64 -24.60 42.60
N ALA A 213 -10.16 -25.46 41.71
CA ALA A 213 -10.55 -25.06 40.36
C ALA A 213 -11.65 -23.98 40.40
N THR A 214 -12.66 -24.15 41.26
CA THR A 214 -13.73 -23.14 41.46
C THR A 214 -13.19 -21.85 42.07
N TYR A 215 -12.24 -21.96 43.02
CA TYR A 215 -11.58 -20.81 43.63
C TYR A 215 -10.84 -19.97 42.58
N CYS A 216 -10.03 -20.60 41.72
CA CYS A 216 -9.30 -19.91 40.66
C CYS A 216 -10.18 -19.32 39.56
N GLN A 217 -11.32 -19.96 39.24
CA GLN A 217 -12.32 -19.37 38.33
C GLN A 217 -12.98 -18.12 38.92
N THR A 218 -13.22 -18.11 40.23
CA THR A 218 -13.86 -16.98 40.94
C THR A 218 -12.86 -15.86 41.26
N ASN A 219 -11.58 -16.20 41.46
CA ASN A 219 -10.51 -15.28 41.85
C ASN A 219 -9.33 -15.34 40.85
N PRO A 220 -9.53 -15.00 39.56
CA PRO A 220 -8.48 -15.13 38.54
C PRO A 220 -7.24 -14.29 38.85
N ALA A 221 -7.37 -13.17 39.56
CA ALA A 221 -6.25 -12.34 40.01
C ALA A 221 -5.43 -12.96 41.16
N GLN A 222 -5.79 -14.15 41.66
CA GLN A 222 -5.11 -14.86 42.75
C GLN A 222 -4.56 -16.24 42.31
N CYS A 223 -4.80 -16.66 41.06
CA CYS A 223 -4.22 -17.87 40.49
C CYS A 223 -3.48 -17.54 39.20
N ALA A 224 -2.26 -18.08 39.06
CA ALA A 224 -1.46 -17.93 37.85
C ALA A 224 -1.24 -19.31 37.21
N PHE A 225 -1.47 -19.40 35.90
CA PHE A 225 -1.32 -20.61 35.10
C PHE A 225 -0.08 -20.49 34.22
N CYS A 226 0.60 -21.61 34.00
CA CYS A 226 1.80 -21.66 33.17
C CYS A 226 1.90 -22.98 32.40
N GLY A 227 2.61 -22.94 31.28
CA GLY A 227 2.69 -24.03 30.30
C GLY A 227 4.00 -24.81 30.34
N LYS A 228 5.12 -24.14 30.61
CA LYS A 228 6.45 -24.74 30.45
C LYS A 228 6.77 -25.74 31.55
N LYS A 229 7.67 -26.68 31.26
CA LYS A 229 8.05 -27.77 32.17
C LYS A 229 8.53 -27.20 33.51
N LEU A 230 7.89 -27.59 34.61
CA LEU A 230 8.16 -27.14 35.98
C LEU A 230 8.04 -25.61 36.19
N CYS A 231 7.24 -24.91 35.37
CA CYS A 231 7.05 -23.46 35.41
C CYS A 231 6.57 -22.91 36.77
N ASN A 232 5.83 -23.71 37.55
CA ASN A 232 5.38 -23.36 38.89
C ASN A 232 6.44 -23.62 39.99
N GLY A 233 7.71 -23.84 39.61
CA GLY A 233 8.83 -24.11 40.52
C GLY A 233 9.11 -22.99 41.52
N VAL A 234 8.98 -21.74 41.11
CA VAL A 234 9.16 -20.56 41.98
C VAL A 234 7.85 -20.16 42.68
N ALA A 235 7.95 -19.44 43.81
CA ALA A 235 6.78 -18.87 44.47
C ALA A 235 6.35 -17.57 43.76
N PHE A 236 5.04 -17.37 43.56
CA PHE A 236 4.50 -16.13 42.99
C PHE A 236 4.68 -14.97 43.97
N SER A 237 5.68 -14.12 43.73
CA SER A 237 5.93 -12.93 44.54
C SER A 237 4.87 -11.86 44.28
N ALA A 238 4.16 -11.41 45.33
CA ALA A 238 3.11 -10.39 45.26
C ALA A 238 3.57 -9.01 44.72
N SER A 239 4.88 -8.81 44.54
CA SER A 239 5.49 -7.65 43.88
C SER A 239 5.24 -7.61 42.35
N ASN A 240 4.98 -8.76 41.72
CA ASN A 240 4.50 -8.84 40.34
C ASN A 240 2.97 -8.84 40.38
N SER A 241 2.35 -7.68 40.14
CA SER A 241 0.91 -7.62 39.92
C SER A 241 0.54 -8.51 38.73
N LEU A 242 -0.42 -9.43 38.92
CA LEU A 242 -0.79 -10.42 37.90
C LEU A 242 -1.31 -9.79 36.58
N ALA A 243 -1.66 -8.51 36.58
CA ALA A 243 -2.05 -7.76 35.38
C ALA A 243 -0.87 -7.21 34.54
N GLY A 244 0.36 -7.18 35.07
CA GLY A 244 1.50 -6.50 34.44
C GLY A 244 2.55 -7.40 33.77
N ASN A 245 2.53 -8.71 34.04
CA ASN A 245 3.54 -9.67 33.57
C ASN A 245 2.92 -10.90 32.89
N GLN A 246 1.63 -10.86 32.57
CA GLN A 246 0.95 -11.91 31.81
C GLN A 246 1.22 -11.68 30.32
N ARG A 247 1.58 -12.74 29.58
CA ARG A 247 1.89 -12.64 28.14
C ARG A 247 0.70 -12.05 27.38
N SER A 248 0.96 -11.09 26.50
CA SER A 248 -0.03 -10.57 25.55
C SER A 248 0.41 -10.86 24.13
N CYS A 249 -0.48 -11.37 23.30
CA CYS A 249 -0.24 -11.72 21.89
C CYS A 249 -1.38 -11.19 21.03
N TYR A 250 -1.08 -10.83 19.79
CA TYR A 250 -2.12 -10.54 18.82
C TYR A 250 -2.88 -11.81 18.45
N ARG A 251 -4.21 -11.71 18.35
CA ARG A 251 -5.13 -12.84 18.17
C ARG A 251 -6.12 -12.56 17.05
N CYS A 252 -6.30 -13.54 16.18
CA CYS A 252 -7.20 -13.45 15.02
C CYS A 252 -7.36 -14.83 14.35
N ALA A 253 -8.36 -14.97 13.47
CA ALA A 253 -8.49 -16.12 12.58
C ALA A 253 -9.12 -15.72 11.23
N GLY A 254 -8.75 -16.43 10.17
CA GLY A 254 -9.23 -16.19 8.81
C GLY A 254 -8.65 -14.92 8.19
N THR A 255 -9.43 -14.27 7.33
CA THR A 255 -9.03 -13.03 6.61
C THR A 255 -8.86 -11.81 7.54
N GLY A 256 -9.38 -11.88 8.77
CA GLY A 256 -9.23 -10.83 9.79
C GLY A 256 -7.83 -10.74 10.42
N CYS A 257 -6.83 -11.47 9.93
CA CYS A 257 -5.50 -11.53 10.54
C CYS A 257 -4.47 -10.49 10.07
N LEU A 258 -4.89 -9.59 9.19
CA LEU A 258 -4.13 -8.42 8.78
C LEU A 258 -3.86 -7.49 9.97
N ARG A 259 -2.77 -6.72 9.90
CA ARG A 259 -2.27 -5.83 10.96
C ARG A 259 -3.32 -4.84 11.49
N SER A 260 -4.22 -4.39 10.61
CA SER A 260 -5.31 -3.46 10.91
C SER A 260 -6.51 -4.08 11.64
N SER A 261 -6.52 -5.41 11.80
CA SER A 261 -7.68 -6.19 12.26
C SER A 261 -7.35 -7.25 13.31
N ALA A 262 -6.07 -7.43 13.65
CA ALA A 262 -5.64 -8.32 14.71
C ALA A 262 -5.79 -7.64 16.08
N ASP A 263 -6.57 -8.25 16.97
CA ASP A 263 -6.81 -7.74 18.32
C ASP A 263 -5.69 -8.15 19.28
N LEU A 264 -5.33 -7.29 20.23
CA LEU A 264 -4.38 -7.66 21.29
C LEU A 264 -5.11 -8.39 22.43
N ALA A 265 -4.69 -9.60 22.74
CA ALA A 265 -5.29 -10.43 23.78
C ALA A 265 -4.23 -10.94 24.79
N THR A 266 -4.61 -10.99 26.06
CA THR A 266 -3.78 -11.59 27.11
C THR A 266 -3.94 -13.11 27.10
N CYS A 267 -2.81 -13.83 27.05
CA CYS A 267 -2.75 -15.29 27.07
C CYS A 267 -3.16 -15.85 28.41
N ARG A 268 -3.74 -17.06 28.41
CA ARG A 268 -4.09 -17.78 29.64
C ARG A 268 -2.86 -18.10 30.48
N LEU A 269 -1.78 -18.51 29.85
CA LEU A 269 -0.53 -18.89 30.50
C LEU A 269 0.41 -17.67 30.50
N PHE A 270 1.06 -17.35 31.64
CA PHE A 270 1.91 -16.15 31.70
C PHE A 270 3.24 -16.32 30.94
N ASP A 271 3.69 -17.57 30.77
CA ASP A 271 4.92 -17.99 30.11
C ASP A 271 4.70 -18.54 28.69
N ASP A 272 3.48 -18.38 28.15
CA ASP A 272 3.11 -18.75 26.77
C ASP A 272 4.00 -18.05 25.75
N ASP A 273 4.11 -18.60 24.55
CA ASP A 273 4.75 -17.95 23.41
C ASP A 273 3.69 -17.49 22.40
N CYS A 274 3.96 -16.41 21.67
CA CYS A 274 3.04 -15.90 20.66
C CYS A 274 3.30 -16.57 19.32
N PHE A 275 2.26 -16.93 18.55
CA PHE A 275 2.41 -17.50 17.21
C PHE A 275 1.75 -16.67 16.11
N SER A 276 2.16 -16.89 14.87
CA SER A 276 1.48 -16.47 13.64
C SER A 276 1.60 -17.53 12.57
N SER A 277 0.48 -17.99 12.00
CA SER A 277 0.46 -18.86 10.82
C SER A 277 0.17 -18.06 9.55
N PHE A 278 0.69 -18.52 8.42
CA PHE A 278 0.58 -17.85 7.13
C PHE A 278 0.04 -18.79 6.04
N SER A 279 -0.62 -18.22 5.04
CA SER A 279 -0.93 -18.85 3.75
C SER A 279 -0.40 -17.94 2.66
N GLY A 280 0.59 -18.42 1.89
CA GLY A 280 1.47 -17.53 1.14
C GLY A 280 2.11 -16.51 2.10
N PHE A 281 2.06 -15.23 1.74
CA PHE A 281 2.54 -14.13 2.59
C PHE A 281 1.49 -13.57 3.57
N ASN A 282 0.25 -14.08 3.53
CA ASN A 282 -0.86 -13.54 4.29
C ASN A 282 -1.03 -14.27 5.63
N PRO A 283 -1.14 -13.55 6.76
CA PRO A 283 -1.40 -14.17 8.06
C PRO A 283 -2.83 -14.74 8.11
N THR A 284 -3.00 -15.95 8.65
CA THR A 284 -4.28 -16.69 8.68
C THR A 284 -4.79 -16.99 10.09
N ARG A 285 -3.89 -17.15 11.06
CA ARG A 285 -4.18 -17.16 12.51
C ARG A 285 -3.04 -16.47 13.24
N ARG A 286 -3.36 -15.82 14.35
CA ARG A 286 -2.40 -15.36 15.36
C ARG A 286 -3.00 -15.67 16.73
N GLY A 287 -2.16 -15.89 17.75
CA GLY A 287 -2.63 -16.12 19.12
C GLY A 287 -1.51 -16.59 20.03
N CYS A 288 -1.89 -17.18 21.16
CA CYS A 288 -0.99 -17.79 22.13
C CYS A 288 -0.73 -19.27 21.77
N SER A 289 0.48 -19.79 21.99
CA SER A 289 0.87 -21.13 21.55
C SER A 289 0.05 -22.25 22.19
N SER A 290 -0.47 -22.02 23.41
CA SER A 290 -1.42 -22.93 24.07
C SER A 290 -2.80 -23.06 23.40
N GLU A 291 -3.11 -22.24 22.39
CA GLU A 291 -4.31 -22.35 21.57
C GLU A 291 -4.14 -23.25 20.33
N LEU A 292 -2.92 -23.73 20.08
CA LEU A 292 -2.63 -24.72 19.06
C LEU A 292 -2.78 -26.14 19.64
N SER A 293 -3.35 -27.06 18.87
CA SER A 293 -3.26 -28.49 19.18
C SER A 293 -1.82 -28.99 19.13
N THR A 294 -1.52 -30.12 19.77
CA THR A 294 -0.17 -30.71 19.82
C THR A 294 0.43 -30.93 18.42
N SER A 295 -0.41 -31.31 17.43
CA SER A 295 -0.01 -31.45 16.04
C SER A 295 0.26 -30.10 15.38
N GLU A 296 -0.63 -29.10 15.51
CA GLU A 296 -0.41 -27.75 14.99
C GLU A 296 0.84 -27.09 15.59
N LEU A 297 1.09 -27.21 16.89
CA LEU A 297 2.26 -26.63 17.56
C LEU A 297 3.56 -27.27 17.06
N ARG A 298 3.58 -28.59 16.87
CA ARG A 298 4.73 -29.30 16.29
C ARG A 298 4.95 -28.86 14.84
N THR A 299 3.90 -28.84 14.01
CA THR A 299 3.98 -28.35 12.63
C THR A 299 4.45 -26.89 12.60
N CYS A 300 4.01 -26.04 13.52
CA CYS A 300 4.44 -24.65 13.61
C CYS A 300 5.94 -24.53 13.97
N ARG A 301 6.46 -25.33 14.90
CA ARG A 301 7.90 -25.37 15.23
C ARG A 301 8.75 -25.91 14.08
N GLU A 302 8.28 -26.93 13.37
CA GLU A 302 8.92 -27.46 12.15
C GLU A 302 8.91 -26.43 11.02
N ALA A 303 7.78 -25.74 10.82
CA ALA A 303 7.61 -24.67 9.84
C ALA A 303 8.39 -23.38 10.18
N GLU A 304 8.64 -23.11 11.47
CA GLU A 304 9.51 -22.01 11.91
C GLU A 304 10.98 -22.29 11.54
N ALA A 305 11.42 -23.54 11.70
CA ALA A 305 12.73 -23.98 11.20
C ALA A 305 12.84 -23.88 9.66
N ALA A 306 11.73 -24.12 8.93
CA ALA A 306 11.61 -23.89 7.49
C ALA A 306 11.38 -22.41 7.08
N ARG A 307 10.97 -21.55 8.03
CA ARG A 307 10.66 -20.11 7.92
C ARG A 307 9.49 -19.69 7.01
N SER A 308 8.64 -20.62 6.58
CA SER A 308 7.67 -20.39 5.48
C SER A 308 6.19 -20.35 5.86
N GLU A 309 5.75 -21.00 6.94
CA GLU A 309 4.30 -21.16 7.22
C GLU A 309 3.87 -20.79 8.65
N CYS A 310 4.81 -20.75 9.58
CA CYS A 310 4.54 -20.34 10.96
C CYS A 310 5.75 -19.60 11.56
N ALA A 311 5.48 -18.76 12.56
CA ALA A 311 6.51 -18.12 13.39
C ALA A 311 6.05 -18.09 14.85
N ILE A 312 6.94 -18.45 15.77
CA ILE A 312 6.74 -18.35 17.23
C ILE A 312 7.71 -17.31 17.79
N CYS A 313 7.33 -16.60 18.86
CA CYS A 313 8.20 -15.65 19.53
C CYS A 313 7.90 -15.51 21.03
N SER A 314 8.94 -15.24 21.82
CA SER A 314 8.92 -15.30 23.29
C SER A 314 8.82 -13.96 24.02
N GLU A 315 8.44 -12.88 23.32
CA GLU A 315 8.11 -11.59 23.92
C GLU A 315 6.59 -11.35 23.89
N SER A 316 6.09 -10.31 24.57
CA SER A 316 4.70 -9.84 24.34
C SER A 316 4.63 -9.07 23.02
N GLU A 317 3.48 -9.11 22.35
CA GLU A 317 3.16 -8.33 21.12
C GLU A 317 4.04 -8.65 19.89
N CYS A 318 5.02 -9.53 20.03
CA CYS A 318 6.01 -9.87 18.99
C CYS A 318 5.43 -10.55 17.74
N ASN A 319 4.23 -11.13 17.84
CA ASN A 319 3.58 -11.84 16.74
C ASN A 319 2.77 -10.93 15.80
N LEU A 320 3.03 -9.61 15.76
CA LEU A 320 2.53 -8.70 14.72
C LEU A 320 3.56 -8.46 13.61
N VAL A 321 4.14 -9.56 13.11
CA VAL A 321 5.14 -9.56 12.02
C VAL A 321 4.56 -10.12 10.72
N SER A 322 5.27 -9.85 9.62
CA SER A 322 5.13 -10.55 8.34
C SER A 322 5.81 -11.92 8.38
N ARG A 323 5.73 -12.68 7.29
CA ARG A 323 6.49 -13.93 7.09
C ARG A 323 8.00 -13.64 7.18
N ALA A 324 8.79 -14.56 7.73
CA ALA A 324 10.20 -14.31 8.04
C ALA A 324 11.07 -14.05 6.80
N ASP A 325 10.68 -14.59 5.64
CA ASP A 325 11.29 -14.40 4.33
C ASP A 325 10.70 -13.23 3.52
N HIS A 326 9.62 -12.58 3.98
CA HIS A 326 9.06 -11.36 3.40
C HIS A 326 10.03 -10.21 3.64
N ARG A 327 11.08 -10.12 2.81
CA ARG A 327 12.20 -9.18 2.99
C ARG A 327 12.55 -8.49 1.68
N CYS A 328 12.47 -7.16 1.68
CA CYS A 328 12.71 -6.32 0.50
C CYS A 328 13.84 -5.32 0.75
N ALA A 329 14.47 -4.84 -0.32
CA ALA A 329 15.42 -3.73 -0.25
C ALA A 329 14.66 -2.42 0.00
N TYR A 330 15.16 -1.60 0.93
CA TYR A 330 14.60 -0.29 1.27
C TYR A 330 15.54 0.86 0.96
N CYS A 331 15.09 1.85 0.19
CA CYS A 331 15.79 3.12 -0.02
C CYS A 331 14.93 4.19 -0.70
N SER A 332 15.42 5.44 -0.65
CA SER A 332 15.00 6.53 -1.54
C SER A 332 16.23 7.17 -2.17
N SER A 333 16.17 7.45 -3.47
CA SER A 333 17.28 8.10 -4.21
C SER A 333 17.56 9.54 -3.80
N VAL A 334 16.66 10.16 -3.02
CA VAL A 334 16.89 11.47 -2.39
C VAL A 334 17.93 11.37 -1.26
N ALA A 335 17.91 10.26 -0.51
CA ALA A 335 18.85 10.01 0.59
C ALA A 335 20.11 9.26 0.15
N ASN A 336 20.00 8.35 -0.84
CA ASN A 336 21.12 7.56 -1.36
C ASN A 336 20.99 7.35 -2.87
N ALA A 337 21.86 7.98 -3.66
CA ALA A 337 21.86 7.87 -5.12
C ALA A 337 22.02 6.41 -5.63
N ALA A 338 22.67 5.53 -4.86
CA ALA A 338 22.78 4.10 -5.20
C ALA A 338 21.42 3.38 -5.22
N CYS A 339 20.35 3.98 -4.69
CA CYS A 339 18.99 3.45 -4.80
C CYS A 339 18.51 3.31 -6.26
N ILE A 340 19.05 4.12 -7.19
CA ILE A 340 18.70 4.05 -8.62
C ILE A 340 19.24 2.74 -9.22
N ALA A 341 20.54 2.50 -9.06
CA ALA A 341 21.25 1.34 -9.57
C ALA A 341 22.12 0.75 -8.45
N PRO A 342 21.55 -0.10 -7.59
CA PRO A 342 22.27 -0.74 -6.51
C PRO A 342 23.40 -1.63 -7.03
N ALA A 343 24.59 -1.52 -6.45
CA ALA A 343 25.55 -2.61 -6.52
C ALA A 343 25.03 -3.80 -5.68
N SER A 344 25.50 -5.02 -5.97
CA SER A 344 25.12 -6.20 -5.20
C SER A 344 25.45 -6.00 -3.70
N GLY A 345 24.48 -6.24 -2.82
CA GLY A 345 24.60 -6.02 -1.38
C GLY A 345 24.61 -4.55 -0.91
N ALA A 346 24.44 -3.56 -1.78
CA ALA A 346 24.55 -2.14 -1.41
C ALA A 346 23.32 -1.54 -0.70
N LEU A 347 22.21 -2.27 -0.63
CA LEU A 347 20.98 -1.84 0.05
C LEU A 347 20.63 -2.75 1.23
N PRO A 348 20.08 -2.19 2.33
CA PRO A 348 19.57 -3.01 3.42
C PRO A 348 18.32 -3.77 2.96
N VAL A 349 18.38 -5.09 3.03
CA VAL A 349 17.22 -5.99 2.87
C VAL A 349 16.64 -6.23 4.25
N LEU A 350 15.45 -5.69 4.50
CA LEU A 350 14.77 -5.70 5.80
C LEU A 350 13.48 -6.51 5.72
N GLN A 351 13.08 -7.11 6.85
CA GLN A 351 11.77 -7.77 6.94
C GLN A 351 10.66 -6.73 6.86
N CYS A 352 9.63 -7.06 6.10
CA CYS A 352 8.51 -6.19 5.82
C CYS A 352 7.61 -6.01 7.07
N PRO A 353 6.93 -4.87 7.22
CA PRO A 353 5.88 -4.73 8.23
C PRO A 353 4.79 -5.80 8.05
N ALA A 354 4.11 -6.18 9.14
CA ALA A 354 2.92 -7.02 9.02
C ALA A 354 1.89 -6.35 8.07
N PRO A 355 1.32 -7.11 7.12
CA PRO A 355 0.48 -6.53 6.09
C PRO A 355 -0.88 -6.06 6.65
N SER A 356 -1.33 -4.88 6.22
CA SER A 356 -2.68 -4.34 6.46
C SER A 356 -3.60 -4.47 5.23
N THR A 357 -3.13 -5.16 4.19
CA THR A 357 -3.89 -5.53 2.98
C THR A 357 -3.40 -6.91 2.51
N GLU A 358 -4.17 -7.61 1.68
CA GLU A 358 -3.71 -8.91 1.16
C GLU A 358 -2.53 -8.74 0.21
N ILE A 359 -1.51 -9.57 0.40
CA ILE A 359 -0.28 -9.61 -0.39
C ILE A 359 -0.41 -10.71 -1.44
N LEU A 360 -0.26 -10.35 -2.72
CA LEU A 360 -0.28 -11.29 -3.83
C LEU A 360 1.04 -12.08 -3.89
N SER A 361 1.02 -13.31 -4.40
CA SER A 361 2.19 -14.21 -4.46
C SER A 361 3.28 -13.76 -5.44
N ASP A 362 2.94 -12.93 -6.43
CA ASP A 362 3.84 -12.34 -7.42
C ASP A 362 4.31 -10.91 -7.09
N ALA A 363 3.81 -10.31 -6.00
CA ALA A 363 4.06 -8.92 -5.64
C ALA A 363 4.23 -8.72 -4.13
N GLN A 364 5.45 -8.92 -3.62
CA GLN A 364 5.81 -8.61 -2.23
C GLN A 364 6.66 -7.35 -2.07
N CYS A 365 7.45 -7.01 -3.07
CA CYS A 365 8.34 -5.85 -3.08
C CYS A 365 8.01 -4.92 -4.24
N TYR A 366 8.28 -3.62 -4.08
CA TYR A 366 8.14 -2.63 -5.16
C TYR A 366 9.44 -1.87 -5.42
N THR A 367 9.55 -1.34 -6.64
CA THR A 367 10.41 -0.21 -7.02
C THR A 367 9.55 0.79 -7.79
N LYS A 368 9.42 2.02 -7.30
CA LYS A 368 8.59 3.07 -7.93
C LYS A 368 9.34 4.38 -8.14
N VAL A 369 8.83 5.21 -9.05
CA VAL A 369 9.42 6.51 -9.41
C VAL A 369 8.42 7.62 -9.11
N ILE A 370 8.75 8.47 -8.13
CA ILE A 370 7.93 9.62 -7.74
C ILE A 370 8.60 10.90 -8.23
N GLY A 371 8.15 11.40 -9.38
CA GLY A 371 8.68 12.60 -10.03
C GLY A 371 10.11 12.44 -10.53
N ALA A 372 11.10 12.58 -9.63
CA ALA A 372 12.52 12.37 -9.89
C ALA A 372 13.24 11.56 -8.78
N SER A 373 12.50 11.02 -7.80
CA SER A 373 13.02 10.04 -6.85
C SER A 373 12.73 8.61 -7.35
N THR A 374 13.61 7.68 -6.99
CA THR A 374 13.36 6.24 -7.07
C THR A 374 13.28 5.70 -5.65
N GLU A 375 12.24 4.94 -5.36
CA GLU A 375 11.95 4.39 -4.04
C GLU A 375 11.76 2.88 -4.13
N ARG A 376 12.28 2.18 -3.13
CA ARG A 376 12.23 0.72 -2.99
C ARG A 376 11.72 0.37 -1.60
N GLY A 377 10.83 -0.62 -1.51
CA GLY A 377 10.29 -1.10 -0.24
C GLY A 377 9.40 -2.32 -0.40
N CYS A 378 8.76 -2.73 0.70
CA CYS A 378 7.76 -3.79 0.71
C CYS A 378 6.38 -3.29 0.35
N ILE A 379 5.58 -4.18 -0.25
CA ILE A 379 4.12 -4.05 -0.30
C ILE A 379 3.59 -4.63 1.02
N SER A 380 2.94 -3.79 1.80
CA SER A 380 2.37 -4.11 3.12
C SER A 380 1.00 -3.47 3.32
N ALA A 381 0.71 -2.36 2.64
CA ALA A 381 -0.57 -1.66 2.62
C ALA A 381 -0.92 -1.22 1.19
N ALA A 382 -2.21 -1.00 0.91
CA ALA A 382 -2.64 -0.47 -0.39
C ALA A 382 -2.01 0.89 -0.73
N SER A 383 -1.58 1.65 0.29
CA SER A 383 -0.84 2.90 0.15
C SER A 383 0.55 2.74 -0.49
N ASP A 384 1.17 1.56 -0.38
CA ASP A 384 2.52 1.32 -0.92
C ASP A 384 2.55 1.39 -2.45
N LEU A 385 1.44 0.97 -3.07
CA LEU A 385 1.23 1.03 -4.53
C LEU A 385 0.57 2.34 -4.99
N LEU A 386 0.29 3.30 -4.09
CA LEU A 386 -0.18 4.62 -4.53
C LEU A 386 0.90 5.33 -5.36
N GLY A 387 0.45 5.87 -6.49
CA GLY A 387 1.31 6.44 -7.52
C GLY A 387 1.80 5.44 -8.55
N CYS A 388 1.64 4.13 -8.36
CA CYS A 388 1.88 3.14 -9.41
C CYS A 388 0.77 3.25 -10.48
N SER A 389 1.15 3.40 -11.74
CA SER A 389 0.23 3.44 -12.87
C SER A 389 -0.26 2.04 -13.23
N ALA A 390 -1.48 1.94 -13.78
CA ALA A 390 -2.07 0.65 -14.18
C ALA A 390 -1.30 -0.07 -15.30
N ASP A 391 -0.44 0.64 -16.04
CA ASP A 391 0.44 0.10 -17.07
C ASP A 391 1.85 -0.27 -16.55
N GLY A 392 2.12 -0.11 -15.25
CA GLY A 392 3.42 -0.38 -14.63
C GLY A 392 4.56 0.57 -15.05
N SER A 393 4.28 1.59 -15.86
CA SER A 393 5.34 2.45 -16.45
C SER A 393 6.20 3.16 -15.39
N ASN A 394 5.63 3.54 -14.25
CA ASN A 394 6.35 4.23 -13.18
C ASN A 394 6.62 3.36 -11.92
N CYS A 395 6.29 2.08 -11.96
CA CYS A 395 6.36 1.18 -10.81
C CYS A 395 6.43 -0.29 -11.23
N ALA A 396 7.45 -1.02 -10.75
CA ALA A 396 7.56 -2.47 -10.89
C ALA A 396 7.43 -3.15 -9.54
N THR A 397 6.73 -4.29 -9.51
CA THR A 397 6.66 -5.21 -8.38
C THR A 397 7.49 -6.47 -8.66
N CYS A 398 7.78 -7.25 -7.62
CA CYS A 398 8.35 -8.58 -7.78
C CYS A 398 7.97 -9.53 -6.64
N GLY A 399 7.95 -10.82 -6.97
CA GLY A 399 7.81 -11.94 -6.04
C GLY A 399 9.17 -12.36 -5.49
N ILE A 400 9.20 -12.65 -4.19
CA ILE A 400 10.32 -13.23 -3.44
C ILE A 400 10.45 -14.73 -3.75
N GLU A 401 9.35 -15.41 -4.08
CA GLU A 401 9.35 -16.83 -4.43
C GLU A 401 10.12 -17.09 -5.74
N ASP A 402 10.01 -16.20 -6.73
CA ASP A 402 10.79 -16.24 -7.98
C ASP A 402 12.12 -15.46 -7.91
N GLY A 403 12.11 -14.28 -7.29
CA GLY A 403 13.20 -13.31 -7.33
C GLY A 403 14.11 -13.28 -6.09
N GLY A 404 13.80 -14.07 -5.06
CA GLY A 404 14.51 -14.08 -3.79
C GLY A 404 14.29 -12.85 -2.91
N GLN A 405 14.88 -12.87 -1.70
CA GLN A 405 14.84 -11.73 -0.78
C GLN A 405 15.54 -10.51 -1.41
N GLY A 406 14.87 -9.36 -1.41
CA GLY A 406 15.38 -8.17 -2.08
C GLY A 406 15.33 -8.23 -3.62
N CYS A 407 14.38 -8.99 -4.20
CA CYS A 407 14.13 -9.03 -5.65
C CYS A 407 14.04 -7.63 -6.29
N ASN A 408 13.56 -6.64 -5.52
CA ASN A 408 13.42 -5.25 -5.93
C ASN A 408 14.74 -4.47 -5.93
N THR A 409 15.87 -5.09 -6.31
CA THR A 409 17.19 -4.45 -6.41
C THR A 409 17.61 -4.10 -7.84
N GLN A 410 16.95 -4.65 -8.86
CA GLN A 410 17.26 -4.38 -10.27
C GLN A 410 16.99 -2.91 -10.67
N VAL A 411 17.70 -2.41 -11.69
CA VAL A 411 17.46 -1.05 -12.22
C VAL A 411 16.04 -0.97 -12.77
N PHE A 412 15.29 0.05 -12.36
CA PHE A 412 13.94 0.31 -12.84
C PHE A 412 13.81 1.73 -13.42
N PRO A 413 13.13 1.89 -14.59
CA PRO A 413 12.81 0.83 -15.55
C PRO A 413 14.09 0.20 -16.12
N SER A 414 13.99 -0.96 -16.75
CA SER A 414 15.18 -1.70 -17.23
C SER A 414 15.93 -0.99 -18.37
N ASP A 415 15.22 -0.14 -19.12
CA ASP A 415 15.71 0.74 -20.19
C ASP A 415 16.08 2.16 -19.72
N ARG A 416 16.15 2.39 -18.40
CA ARG A 416 16.41 3.70 -17.79
C ARG A 416 17.60 4.41 -18.44
N ARG A 417 17.36 5.61 -18.96
CA ARG A 417 18.33 6.36 -19.76
C ARG A 417 19.61 6.68 -18.99
N ARG A 418 20.74 6.52 -19.69
CA ARG A 418 22.09 6.87 -19.23
C ARG A 418 22.60 8.11 -19.94
N CYS A 419 23.24 9.00 -19.19
CA CYS A 419 23.87 10.22 -19.71
C CYS A 419 25.29 10.36 -19.19
N MET A 420 26.07 11.24 -19.82
CA MET A 420 27.28 11.75 -19.19
C MET A 420 26.89 12.83 -18.17
N ILE A 421 27.27 12.66 -16.91
CA ILE A 421 27.02 13.62 -15.81
C ILE A 421 28.38 14.05 -15.27
N GLY A 422 28.71 15.34 -15.41
CA GLY A 422 30.06 15.85 -15.18
C GLY A 422 31.07 15.14 -16.10
N SER A 423 31.99 14.38 -15.49
CA SER A 423 32.97 13.50 -16.16
C SER A 423 32.53 12.03 -16.25
N THR A 424 31.46 11.64 -15.57
CA THR A 424 31.03 10.22 -15.46
C THR A 424 30.14 9.84 -16.64
N VAL A 425 30.57 8.87 -17.44
CA VAL A 425 29.80 8.26 -18.53
C VAL A 425 28.91 7.13 -17.98
N ASN A 426 27.83 6.78 -18.67
CA ASN A 426 26.87 5.74 -18.25
C ASN A 426 26.13 6.01 -16.92
N ALA A 427 26.03 7.27 -16.49
CA ALA A 427 25.33 7.61 -15.27
C ALA A 427 23.80 7.69 -15.50
N TYR A 428 23.03 7.02 -14.65
CA TYR A 428 21.56 7.04 -14.72
C TYR A 428 20.97 8.37 -14.24
N CYS A 429 19.97 8.87 -14.95
CA CYS A 429 19.24 10.08 -14.53
C CYS A 429 18.25 9.78 -13.37
N PRO A 430 18.00 10.75 -12.47
CA PRO A 430 17.04 10.57 -11.36
C PRO A 430 15.59 10.37 -11.84
N ASN A 431 15.19 11.06 -12.91
CA ASN A 431 13.99 10.74 -13.65
C ASN A 431 14.35 9.80 -14.83
N PRO A 432 13.66 8.66 -15.03
CA PRO A 432 13.99 7.70 -16.10
C PRO A 432 13.82 8.23 -17.53
N TRP A 433 12.86 9.13 -17.73
CA TRP A 433 12.46 9.65 -19.05
C TRP A 433 13.18 10.96 -19.39
N ASP A 434 14.15 11.36 -18.58
CA ASP A 434 14.83 12.65 -18.64
C ASP A 434 15.79 12.78 -19.84
N ASP A 435 15.91 13.98 -20.41
CA ASP A 435 16.84 14.22 -21.52
C ASP A 435 18.27 14.42 -21.00
N CYS A 436 19.27 13.89 -21.72
CA CYS A 436 20.66 14.25 -21.50
C CYS A 436 20.89 15.70 -21.97
N VAL A 437 21.68 16.45 -21.20
CA VAL A 437 21.96 17.86 -21.45
C VAL A 437 23.45 18.11 -21.59
N GLN A 438 23.80 18.97 -22.53
CA GLN A 438 25.06 19.70 -22.52
C GLN A 438 24.76 21.19 -22.59
N LEU A 439 25.41 22.00 -21.74
CA LEU A 439 25.23 23.45 -21.74
C LEU A 439 26.56 24.20 -21.60
N LEU A 440 26.63 25.41 -22.14
CA LEU A 440 27.79 26.30 -22.08
C LEU A 440 27.39 27.67 -21.52
N GLN A 441 27.65 27.90 -20.24
CA GLN A 441 27.30 29.12 -19.51
C GLN A 441 28.55 29.77 -18.93
N GLY A 442 28.80 31.05 -19.26
CA GLY A 442 29.98 31.78 -18.78
C GLY A 442 31.33 31.18 -19.20
N GLY A 443 31.37 30.43 -20.31
CA GLY A 443 32.55 29.67 -20.75
C GLY A 443 32.72 28.31 -20.07
N ILE A 444 31.95 28.00 -19.02
CA ILE A 444 31.95 26.71 -18.34
C ILE A 444 30.98 25.77 -19.06
N ARG A 445 31.48 24.61 -19.49
CA ARG A 445 30.65 23.54 -20.07
C ARG A 445 30.22 22.56 -18.99
N ARG A 446 28.92 22.25 -18.91
CA ARG A 446 28.38 21.17 -18.05
C ARG A 446 27.69 20.12 -18.89
N ARG A 447 27.79 18.86 -18.43
CA ARG A 447 27.03 17.70 -18.91
C ARG A 447 26.22 17.16 -17.73
N THR A 448 24.93 16.93 -17.92
CA THR A 448 23.99 16.53 -16.84
C THR A 448 22.70 15.96 -17.45
N CYS A 449 21.70 15.63 -16.64
CA CYS A 449 20.33 15.34 -17.09
C CYS A 449 19.42 16.57 -16.89
N ARG A 450 18.32 16.71 -17.64
CA ARG A 450 17.44 17.90 -17.61
C ARG A 450 16.78 18.10 -16.24
N SER A 451 16.42 17.04 -15.51
CA SER A 451 15.88 17.08 -14.15
C SER A 451 16.91 17.54 -13.10
N LEU A 452 18.20 17.41 -13.42
CA LEU A 452 19.32 17.86 -12.57
C LEU A 452 19.74 19.32 -12.83
N LEU A 453 19.16 19.99 -13.83
CA LEU A 453 19.38 21.42 -14.04
C LEU A 453 18.80 22.24 -12.88
N THR A 454 19.57 23.20 -12.37
CA THR A 454 19.06 24.16 -11.39
C THR A 454 17.96 25.04 -11.99
N ALA A 455 17.23 25.78 -11.15
CA ALA A 455 16.25 26.77 -11.64
C ALA A 455 16.90 27.85 -12.52
N THR A 456 18.13 28.27 -12.18
CA THR A 456 18.88 29.26 -12.97
C THR A 456 19.38 28.70 -14.31
N GLU A 457 19.81 27.44 -14.35
CA GLU A 457 20.19 26.77 -15.60
C GLU A 457 18.99 26.50 -16.52
N ARG A 458 17.83 26.12 -15.96
CA ARG A 458 16.58 26.00 -16.73
C ARG A 458 16.15 27.34 -17.33
N ALA A 459 16.25 28.43 -16.56
CA ALA A 459 15.98 29.78 -17.07
C ALA A 459 16.98 30.18 -18.17
N PHE A 460 18.28 29.91 -17.96
CA PHE A 460 19.34 30.14 -18.96
C PHE A 460 19.09 29.38 -20.27
N CYS A 461 18.81 28.08 -20.22
CA CYS A 461 18.53 27.28 -21.42
C CYS A 461 17.24 27.70 -22.13
N SER A 462 16.24 28.19 -21.38
CA SER A 462 15.00 28.71 -21.95
C SER A 462 15.22 30.04 -22.70
N ALA A 463 16.09 30.90 -22.18
CA ALA A 463 16.47 32.17 -22.81
C ALA A 463 17.50 32.01 -23.95
N THR A 464 18.39 31.03 -23.85
CA THR A 464 19.55 30.84 -24.75
C THR A 464 19.63 29.41 -25.30
N SER A 465 18.64 29.04 -26.12
CA SER A 465 18.55 27.70 -26.73
C SER A 465 19.82 27.27 -27.50
N ASN A 466 20.54 28.21 -28.11
CA ASN A 466 21.81 27.93 -28.80
C ASN A 466 23.01 27.73 -27.84
N ARG A 467 22.80 27.69 -26.53
CA ARG A 467 23.80 27.37 -25.50
C ARG A 467 23.46 26.11 -24.70
N CYS A 468 22.36 25.43 -25.02
CA CYS A 468 21.97 24.17 -24.38
C CYS A 468 21.48 23.16 -25.44
N GLN A 469 22.13 22.00 -25.49
CA GLN A 469 21.67 20.85 -26.28
C GLN A 469 20.94 19.88 -25.36
N PHE A 470 19.80 19.37 -25.84
CA PHE A 470 19.07 18.26 -25.24
C PHE A 470 19.07 17.09 -26.23
N CYS A 471 19.16 15.86 -25.73
CA CYS A 471 19.07 14.65 -26.55
C CYS A 471 18.61 13.44 -25.70
N SER A 472 17.96 12.47 -26.34
CA SER A 472 17.15 11.46 -25.67
C SER A 472 17.62 10.02 -25.89
N THR A 473 18.85 9.82 -26.36
CA THR A 473 19.49 8.50 -26.50
C THR A 473 20.65 8.36 -25.51
N ASP A 474 21.01 7.12 -25.18
CA ASP A 474 22.06 6.85 -24.19
C ASP A 474 23.39 7.54 -24.53
N ASN A 475 23.93 8.26 -23.55
CA ASN A 475 25.21 8.98 -23.62
C ASN A 475 25.33 9.97 -24.80
N CYS A 476 24.23 10.42 -25.38
CA CYS A 476 24.22 11.32 -26.54
C CYS A 476 24.93 12.68 -26.30
N ASN A 477 25.08 13.08 -25.04
CA ASN A 477 25.80 14.29 -24.62
C ASN A 477 27.32 14.08 -24.41
N VAL A 478 27.87 12.89 -24.71
CA VAL A 478 29.33 12.61 -24.67
C VAL A 478 30.10 13.36 -25.74
N ALA A 479 29.54 13.53 -26.94
CA ALA A 479 30.12 14.40 -27.96
C ALA A 479 30.22 15.85 -27.44
N GLU A 480 31.15 16.64 -27.98
CA GLU A 480 31.24 18.07 -27.65
C GLU A 480 30.55 18.91 -28.71
N VAL A 481 29.60 19.74 -28.29
CA VAL A 481 29.00 20.78 -29.12
C VAL A 481 29.70 22.12 -28.88
N THR A 482 30.06 22.75 -29.98
CA THR A 482 30.76 24.02 -30.13
C THR A 482 29.88 25.24 -29.82
N PHE A 483 28.56 25.11 -29.95
CA PHE A 483 27.57 26.18 -29.72
C PHE A 483 27.87 27.47 -30.50
N ASP A 484 28.42 27.33 -31.70
CA ASP A 484 28.87 28.37 -32.64
C ASP A 484 27.79 28.72 -33.70
N TYR A 485 26.52 28.53 -33.33
CA TYR A 485 25.35 28.82 -34.16
C TYR A 485 24.34 29.71 -33.43
N VAL A 486 23.41 30.29 -34.19
CA VAL A 486 22.18 30.91 -33.69
C VAL A 486 20.96 30.16 -34.23
N ASP A 487 19.91 30.02 -33.43
CA ASP A 487 18.62 29.53 -33.90
C ASP A 487 17.87 30.69 -34.56
N CYS A 488 17.59 30.58 -35.86
CA CYS A 488 16.85 31.58 -36.62
C CYS A 488 15.43 31.08 -36.91
N LEU A 489 14.43 31.92 -36.72
CA LEU A 489 13.06 31.63 -37.14
C LEU A 489 13.07 31.41 -38.65
N SER A 490 12.52 30.28 -39.10
CA SER A 490 12.53 29.84 -40.50
C SER A 490 11.09 29.67 -40.98
N CYS A 491 10.67 30.50 -41.93
CA CYS A 491 9.30 30.50 -42.48
C CYS A 491 9.21 31.33 -43.78
N ASP A 492 8.12 31.15 -44.51
CA ASP A 492 7.80 31.92 -45.71
C ASP A 492 6.30 32.27 -45.71
N SER A 493 5.95 33.56 -45.82
CA SER A 493 4.56 34.01 -45.74
C SER A 493 3.69 33.67 -46.95
N THR A 494 4.26 33.13 -48.04
CA THR A 494 3.49 32.48 -49.12
C THR A 494 2.93 31.12 -48.70
N THR A 495 3.56 30.47 -47.71
CA THR A 495 3.15 29.14 -47.20
C THR A 495 2.46 29.21 -45.84
N ASP A 496 2.88 30.14 -44.97
CA ASP A 496 2.30 30.37 -43.65
C ASP A 496 2.30 31.88 -43.37
N SER A 497 1.13 32.51 -43.56
CA SER A 497 0.94 33.96 -43.41
C SER A 497 1.41 34.49 -42.05
N ARG A 498 1.44 33.67 -40.99
CA ARG A 498 1.96 34.05 -39.66
C ARG A 498 3.42 34.46 -39.70
N CYS A 499 4.22 34.03 -40.67
CA CYS A 499 5.59 34.51 -40.88
C CYS A 499 5.67 36.04 -41.07
N ALA A 500 4.59 36.59 -41.62
CA ALA A 500 4.33 38.01 -41.85
C ALA A 500 3.44 38.63 -40.76
N THR A 501 2.31 37.98 -40.40
CA THR A 501 1.27 38.58 -39.55
C THR A 501 1.51 38.43 -38.05
N ASN A 502 2.12 37.31 -37.61
CA ASN A 502 2.38 36.99 -36.21
C ASN A 502 3.61 36.07 -36.05
N PRO A 503 4.84 36.57 -36.34
CA PRO A 503 6.06 35.76 -36.30
C PRO A 503 6.44 35.30 -34.89
N ALA A 504 5.88 35.93 -33.84
CA ALA A 504 6.11 35.55 -32.46
C ALA A 504 5.50 34.18 -32.12
N ALA A 505 4.36 33.83 -32.74
CA ALA A 505 3.65 32.57 -32.53
C ALA A 505 4.29 31.35 -33.21
N LEU A 506 5.27 31.56 -34.11
CA LEU A 506 5.97 30.48 -34.81
C LEU A 506 7.14 29.94 -34.00
N THR A 507 7.32 28.62 -34.05
CA THR A 507 8.31 27.85 -33.27
C THR A 507 9.31 27.06 -34.13
N THR A 508 9.25 27.19 -35.46
CA THR A 508 10.16 26.51 -36.40
C THR A 508 11.49 27.26 -36.50
N PHE A 509 12.56 26.68 -35.97
CA PHE A 509 13.90 27.26 -36.00
C PHE A 509 14.87 26.44 -36.84
N THR A 510 15.85 27.11 -37.44
CA THR A 510 16.98 26.51 -38.16
C THR A 510 18.29 27.05 -37.59
N ARG A 511 19.32 26.20 -37.48
CA ARG A 511 20.65 26.62 -37.02
C ARG A 511 21.40 27.33 -38.14
N CYS A 512 21.88 28.54 -37.89
CA CYS A 512 22.57 29.37 -38.86
C CYS A 512 23.77 30.09 -38.22
N THR A 513 24.70 30.60 -39.03
CA THR A 513 25.71 31.57 -38.58
C THR A 513 25.10 32.96 -38.39
N HIS A 514 24.19 33.35 -39.28
CA HIS A 514 23.44 34.61 -39.22
C HIS A 514 21.99 34.38 -39.64
N CYS A 515 21.07 35.04 -38.96
CA CYS A 515 19.66 35.08 -39.35
C CYS A 515 19.42 36.18 -40.39
N ALA A 516 18.42 35.98 -41.23
CA ALA A 516 17.87 36.99 -42.13
C ALA A 516 16.34 37.03 -42.04
N THR A 517 15.80 38.22 -42.34
CA THR A 517 14.39 38.45 -42.67
C THR A 517 14.36 39.37 -43.89
N ALA A 518 13.72 38.92 -44.96
CA ALA A 518 13.63 39.65 -46.22
C ALA A 518 12.17 39.83 -46.66
N ILE A 519 11.92 40.90 -47.41
CA ILE A 519 10.69 41.12 -48.17
C ILE A 519 10.98 40.86 -49.63
N ILE A 520 10.27 39.90 -50.21
CA ILE A 520 10.43 39.48 -51.61
C ILE A 520 9.05 39.58 -52.25
N ALA A 521 8.89 40.50 -53.21
CA ALA A 521 7.61 40.79 -53.86
C ALA A 521 6.44 41.00 -52.86
N GLY A 522 6.67 41.75 -51.78
CA GLY A 522 5.65 42.08 -50.76
C GLY A 522 5.48 41.02 -49.66
N THR A 523 5.97 39.79 -49.85
CA THR A 523 5.88 38.68 -48.89
C THR A 523 7.13 38.59 -48.00
N VAL A 524 7.02 38.00 -46.80
CA VAL A 524 8.11 37.92 -45.81
C VAL A 524 8.70 36.52 -45.76
N ARG A 525 10.03 36.41 -45.91
CA ARG A 525 10.78 35.17 -45.75
C ARG A 525 11.83 35.31 -44.67
N ARG A 526 11.93 34.32 -43.77
CA ARG A 526 12.85 34.28 -42.62
C ARG A 526 13.66 32.99 -42.65
N GLY A 527 14.92 33.05 -42.22
CA GLY A 527 15.78 31.87 -42.14
C GLY A 527 17.26 32.22 -42.00
N CYS A 528 18.14 31.33 -42.48
CA CYS A 528 19.58 31.62 -42.56
C CYS A 528 19.88 32.62 -43.67
N LEU A 529 20.81 33.55 -43.42
CA LEU A 529 21.28 34.51 -44.44
C LEU A 529 21.84 33.79 -45.69
N ALA A 530 22.58 32.70 -45.49
CA ALA A 530 23.15 31.88 -46.56
C ALA A 530 22.11 31.06 -47.36
N SER A 531 20.85 31.05 -46.94
CA SER A 531 19.74 30.37 -47.62
C SER A 531 18.77 31.36 -48.31
N MET A 532 19.08 32.65 -48.30
CA MET A 532 18.38 33.66 -49.09
C MET A 532 18.97 33.70 -50.51
N PRO A 533 18.19 34.12 -51.54
CA PRO A 533 18.71 34.40 -52.88
C PRO A 533 19.92 35.35 -52.81
N ALA A 534 20.90 35.17 -53.68
CA ALA A 534 22.18 35.89 -53.60
C ALA A 534 21.98 37.41 -53.62
N GLU A 535 21.10 37.89 -54.50
CA GLU A 535 20.72 39.28 -54.71
C GLU A 535 20.08 39.88 -53.46
N VAL A 536 19.22 39.10 -52.78
CA VAL A 536 18.56 39.49 -51.53
C VAL A 536 19.57 39.50 -50.38
N SER A 537 20.42 38.47 -50.30
CA SER A 537 21.42 38.32 -49.23
C SER A 537 22.44 39.47 -49.20
N ALA A 538 22.82 39.97 -50.40
CA ALA A 538 23.73 41.10 -50.56
C ALA A 538 23.13 42.43 -50.06
N LEU A 539 21.80 42.56 -50.05
CA LEU A 539 21.07 43.74 -49.58
C LEU A 539 20.76 43.71 -48.07
N CYS A 540 21.08 42.61 -47.36
CA CYS A 540 20.73 42.45 -45.96
C CYS A 540 21.63 43.27 -45.01
N THR A 541 21.08 44.33 -44.42
CA THR A 541 21.79 45.22 -43.47
C THR A 541 21.62 44.76 -42.02
N THR A 542 22.54 45.15 -41.13
CA THR A 542 22.43 44.87 -39.68
C THR A 542 21.43 45.78 -38.96
N ILE A 543 21.16 46.95 -39.52
CA ILE A 543 20.21 47.94 -39.02
C ILE A 543 18.96 47.89 -39.91
N ALA A 544 17.79 47.75 -39.30
CA ALA A 544 16.50 47.91 -40.00
C ALA A 544 16.19 49.40 -40.20
N SER A 545 15.80 49.77 -41.41
CA SER A 545 15.17 51.06 -41.72
C SER A 545 13.83 50.84 -42.43
N SER A 546 13.03 51.89 -42.58
CA SER A 546 11.77 51.85 -43.33
C SER A 546 11.94 51.58 -44.84
N THR A 547 13.14 51.74 -45.39
CA THR A 547 13.46 51.45 -46.81
C THR A 547 14.22 50.13 -47.00
N THR A 548 14.55 49.43 -45.92
CA THR A 548 15.36 48.20 -45.95
C THR A 548 14.50 46.99 -46.35
N GLN A 549 14.78 46.37 -47.50
CA GLN A 549 14.10 45.15 -47.95
C GLN A 549 14.63 43.86 -47.29
N CYS A 550 15.82 43.85 -46.69
CA CYS A 550 16.30 42.72 -45.89
C CYS A 550 17.13 43.17 -44.67
N GLN A 551 16.88 42.55 -43.51
CA GLN A 551 17.71 42.68 -42.32
C GLN A 551 18.40 41.36 -42.00
N ARG A 552 19.68 41.42 -41.61
CA ARG A 552 20.43 40.32 -41.00
C ARG A 552 20.78 40.60 -39.54
N CYS A 553 20.87 39.55 -38.72
CA CYS A 553 21.26 39.66 -37.31
C CYS A 553 21.98 38.40 -36.80
N SER A 554 22.73 38.54 -35.71
CA SER A 554 23.70 37.54 -35.22
C SER A 554 23.49 37.12 -33.76
N THR A 555 22.34 37.44 -33.17
CA THR A 555 21.96 37.00 -31.82
C THR A 555 20.90 35.90 -31.90
N ASN A 556 20.82 35.05 -30.86
CA ASN A 556 19.90 33.91 -30.88
C ASN A 556 18.45 34.36 -31.06
N ARG A 557 17.72 33.78 -32.03
CA ARG A 557 16.31 34.08 -32.33
C ARG A 557 16.01 35.56 -32.60
N CYS A 558 17.01 36.32 -33.07
CA CYS A 558 16.91 37.75 -33.30
C CYS A 558 15.88 38.16 -34.37
N ASN A 559 15.57 37.26 -35.30
CA ASN A 559 14.66 37.51 -36.42
C ASN A 559 13.18 37.16 -36.11
N ARG A 560 12.77 37.18 -34.83
CA ARG A 560 11.36 36.97 -34.40
C ARG A 560 10.49 38.24 -34.39
N GLY A 561 11.09 39.43 -34.47
CA GLY A 561 10.36 40.70 -34.47
C GLY A 561 9.57 40.97 -35.76
N ASN A 562 8.65 41.93 -35.70
CA ASN A 562 7.98 42.48 -36.88
C ASN A 562 9.00 43.02 -37.91
N PHE A 563 8.72 42.87 -39.21
CA PHE A 563 9.59 43.38 -40.27
C PHE A 563 8.79 43.84 -41.52
N PRO A 564 8.97 45.10 -41.99
CA PRO A 564 9.76 46.16 -41.36
C PRO A 564 9.16 46.59 -40.03
N ALA A 565 9.92 47.30 -39.20
CA ALA A 565 9.42 47.77 -37.89
C ALA A 565 8.14 48.66 -38.01
N ALA A 566 8.01 49.38 -39.12
CA ALA A 566 6.88 50.25 -39.45
C ALA A 566 5.74 49.56 -40.24
N ARG A 567 5.74 48.22 -40.33
CA ARG A 567 4.66 47.46 -40.98
C ARG A 567 3.34 47.66 -40.22
N LEU A 568 2.30 48.09 -40.94
CA LEU A 568 0.99 48.40 -40.37
C LEU A 568 0.38 47.17 -39.68
N GLN A 569 -0.31 47.41 -38.56
CA GLN A 569 -1.07 46.42 -37.81
C GLN A 569 -2.54 46.84 -37.84
N CYS A 570 -3.43 45.94 -38.24
CA CYS A 570 -4.86 46.19 -38.34
C CYS A 570 -5.62 45.09 -37.62
N TYR A 571 -6.85 45.38 -37.20
CA TYR A 571 -7.78 44.30 -36.88
C TYR A 571 -8.12 43.56 -38.18
N ARG A 572 -8.10 42.23 -38.11
CA ARG A 572 -8.32 41.34 -39.25
C ARG A 572 -9.40 40.32 -38.91
N CYS A 573 -10.37 40.20 -39.80
CA CYS A 573 -11.45 39.23 -39.82
C CYS A 573 -12.01 39.16 -41.24
N THR A 574 -11.89 37.99 -41.86
CA THR A 574 -12.37 37.70 -43.22
C THR A 574 -13.67 36.89 -43.24
N ASN A 575 -14.13 36.43 -42.07
CA ASN A 575 -15.28 35.55 -41.90
C ASN A 575 -16.39 36.32 -41.15
N PRO A 576 -17.37 36.91 -41.85
CA PRO A 576 -18.46 37.62 -41.20
C PRO A 576 -19.32 36.70 -40.30
N PRO A 577 -19.93 37.25 -39.22
CA PRO A 577 -19.85 38.63 -38.80
C PRO A 577 -18.59 38.92 -37.97
N CYS A 578 -17.92 40.04 -38.26
CA CYS A 578 -16.64 40.41 -37.67
C CYS A 578 -16.79 41.17 -36.35
N VAL A 579 -17.69 40.67 -35.51
CA VAL A 579 -18.14 41.28 -34.24
C VAL A 579 -17.67 40.50 -33.00
N SER A 580 -17.22 39.25 -33.17
CA SER A 580 -16.69 38.42 -32.08
C SER A 580 -15.17 38.57 -31.98
N HIS A 581 -14.66 38.70 -30.76
CA HIS A 581 -13.23 38.67 -30.51
C HIS A 581 -12.61 37.28 -30.79
N GLN A 582 -13.40 36.24 -31.09
CA GLN A 582 -12.89 34.96 -31.62
C GLN A 582 -12.64 34.96 -33.14
N SER A 583 -13.29 35.82 -33.93
CA SER A 583 -13.04 35.98 -35.37
C SER A 583 -12.15 37.18 -35.72
N VAL A 584 -11.99 38.15 -34.80
CA VAL A 584 -11.16 39.35 -34.98
C VAL A 584 -9.78 39.22 -34.31
N ARG A 585 -8.69 39.49 -35.04
CA ARG A 585 -7.31 39.51 -34.49
C ARG A 585 -6.58 40.79 -34.87
N LEU A 586 -5.83 41.38 -33.93
CA LEU A 586 -4.94 42.51 -34.21
C LEU A 586 -3.60 41.99 -34.76
N GLU A 587 -3.44 42.00 -36.07
CA GLU A 587 -2.33 41.36 -36.80
C GLU A 587 -1.60 42.34 -37.72
N TYR A 588 -0.32 42.07 -38.00
CA TYR A 588 0.39 42.82 -39.05
C TYR A 588 -0.16 42.45 -40.43
N CYS A 589 -0.23 43.40 -41.35
CA CYS A 589 -0.73 43.16 -42.71
C CYS A 589 0.09 42.05 -43.41
N PRO A 590 -0.54 41.03 -44.03
CA PRO A 590 0.18 39.92 -44.67
C PRO A 590 1.21 40.39 -45.70
N GLU A 591 0.77 41.20 -46.66
CA GLU A 591 1.62 41.87 -47.63
C GLU A 591 2.17 43.19 -47.04
N TYR A 592 3.41 43.56 -47.37
CA TYR A 592 3.96 44.87 -46.97
C TYR A 592 3.78 45.91 -48.09
N ARG A 593 3.01 46.97 -47.82
CA ARG A 593 2.96 48.20 -48.63
C ARG A 593 3.32 49.41 -47.76
N VAL A 594 4.07 50.35 -48.34
CA VAL A 594 4.62 51.51 -47.60
C VAL A 594 3.52 52.47 -47.10
N ASN A 595 2.40 52.54 -47.83
CA ASN A 595 1.22 53.35 -47.50
C ASN A 595 -0.05 52.48 -47.43
N ASP A 596 0.03 51.33 -46.76
CA ASP A 596 -1.15 50.47 -46.51
C ASP A 596 -2.18 51.18 -45.62
N THR A 597 -3.43 50.71 -45.64
CA THR A 597 -4.52 51.25 -44.81
C THR A 597 -5.34 50.14 -44.21
N CYS A 598 -5.73 50.28 -42.95
CA CYS A 598 -6.74 49.39 -42.38
C CYS A 598 -8.11 49.70 -43.00
N VAL A 599 -8.91 48.65 -43.17
CA VAL A 599 -10.25 48.68 -43.76
C VAL A 599 -11.24 48.15 -42.73
N LEU A 600 -12.37 48.83 -42.60
CA LEU A 600 -13.57 48.38 -41.91
C LEU A 600 -14.71 48.38 -42.93
N GLN A 601 -15.33 47.23 -43.19
CA GLN A 601 -16.40 47.07 -44.19
C GLN A 601 -17.71 46.61 -43.56
N THR A 602 -18.80 47.32 -43.84
CA THR A 602 -20.16 47.01 -43.41
C THR A 602 -21.09 46.63 -44.56
N ASP A 603 -22.21 46.00 -44.24
CA ASP A 603 -23.35 45.86 -45.15
C ASP A 603 -24.28 47.09 -45.08
N ALA A 604 -25.38 47.05 -45.85
CA ALA A 604 -26.39 48.11 -45.84
C ALA A 604 -27.24 48.19 -44.54
N SER A 605 -27.15 47.20 -43.64
CA SER A 605 -27.83 47.20 -42.34
C SER A 605 -26.92 47.70 -41.20
N GLY A 606 -25.63 47.92 -41.47
CA GLY A 606 -24.61 48.30 -40.49
C GLY A 606 -23.91 47.11 -39.82
N GLN A 607 -24.17 45.88 -40.28
CA GLN A 607 -23.46 44.68 -39.84
C GLN A 607 -22.02 44.70 -40.33
N LEU A 608 -21.08 44.46 -39.42
CA LEU A 608 -19.65 44.45 -39.71
C LEU A 608 -19.25 43.17 -40.46
N LEU A 609 -18.95 43.30 -41.75
CA LEU A 609 -18.67 42.19 -42.67
C LEU A 609 -17.19 41.79 -42.68
N ARG A 610 -16.27 42.77 -42.61
CA ARG A 610 -14.82 42.52 -42.72
C ARG A 610 -14.02 43.59 -41.99
N LEU A 611 -12.90 43.13 -41.43
CA LEU A 611 -11.78 43.95 -41.01
C LEU A 611 -10.54 43.41 -41.72
N ASP A 612 -9.74 44.24 -42.40
CA ASP A 612 -8.45 43.79 -42.98
C ASP A 612 -7.53 44.97 -43.30
N CYS A 613 -6.38 44.74 -43.94
CA CYS A 613 -5.57 45.76 -44.61
C CYS A 613 -5.98 45.88 -46.09
N SER A 614 -5.89 47.08 -46.68
CA SER A 614 -6.27 47.30 -48.09
C SER A 614 -5.36 46.55 -49.06
N SER A 615 -4.11 46.26 -48.67
CA SER A 615 -3.23 45.33 -49.39
C SER A 615 -3.77 43.89 -49.50
N SER A 616 -4.67 43.46 -48.60
CA SER A 616 -5.21 42.10 -48.53
C SER A 616 -6.54 41.92 -49.28
N LEU A 617 -7.15 43.00 -49.75
CA LEU A 617 -8.40 42.96 -50.52
C LEU A 617 -8.11 42.59 -51.99
N THR A 618 -8.98 41.76 -52.57
CA THR A 618 -9.00 41.56 -54.02
C THR A 618 -9.43 42.84 -54.76
N GLU A 619 -9.13 42.94 -56.06
CA GLU A 619 -9.54 44.10 -56.87
C GLU A 619 -11.05 44.35 -56.84
N ALA A 620 -11.86 43.28 -56.81
CA ALA A 620 -13.30 43.36 -56.68
C ALA A 620 -13.74 43.95 -55.32
N GLU A 621 -13.12 43.54 -54.22
CA GLU A 621 -13.45 44.03 -52.87
C GLU A 621 -12.97 45.46 -52.66
N LEU A 622 -11.80 45.79 -53.20
CA LEU A 622 -11.27 47.15 -53.22
C LEU A 622 -12.19 48.09 -54.02
N SER A 623 -12.79 47.61 -55.12
CA SER A 623 -13.77 48.37 -55.91
C SER A 623 -15.02 48.72 -55.08
N VAL A 624 -15.56 47.76 -54.32
CA VAL A 624 -16.70 47.97 -53.42
C VAL A 624 -16.35 49.02 -52.35
N CYS A 625 -15.17 48.90 -51.74
CA CYS A 625 -14.73 49.87 -50.74
C CYS A 625 -14.42 51.26 -51.29
N SER A 626 -14.01 51.36 -52.56
CA SER A 626 -13.82 52.67 -53.23
C SER A 626 -15.14 53.33 -53.63
N ALA A 627 -16.23 52.56 -53.78
CA ALA A 627 -17.51 53.06 -54.27
C ALA A 627 -18.37 53.75 -53.19
N SER A 628 -18.15 53.47 -51.90
CA SER A 628 -18.89 54.10 -50.80
C SER A 628 -18.09 54.16 -49.50
N ALA A 629 -17.71 55.38 -49.09
CA ALA A 629 -17.09 55.66 -47.78
C ALA A 629 -18.03 55.38 -46.58
N ALA A 630 -19.33 55.17 -46.83
CA ALA A 630 -20.29 54.77 -45.80
C ALA A 630 -20.35 53.23 -45.60
N LEU A 631 -19.90 52.45 -46.60
CA LEU A 631 -19.82 50.98 -46.52
C LEU A 631 -18.40 50.48 -46.27
N CYS A 632 -17.36 51.24 -46.63
CA CYS A 632 -16.00 50.99 -46.16
C CYS A 632 -15.34 52.25 -45.60
N GLN A 633 -14.89 52.16 -44.36
CA GLN A 633 -14.03 53.15 -43.72
C GLN A 633 -12.58 52.71 -43.86
N THR A 634 -11.66 53.66 -44.12
CA THR A 634 -10.22 53.36 -44.18
C THR A 634 -9.41 54.36 -43.35
N CYS A 635 -8.29 53.90 -42.80
CA CYS A 635 -7.45 54.69 -41.92
C CYS A 635 -6.01 54.14 -41.89
N SER A 636 -5.03 54.98 -41.49
CA SER A 636 -3.60 54.70 -41.69
C SER A 636 -2.80 54.49 -40.39
N THR A 637 -3.43 54.53 -39.22
CA THR A 637 -2.76 54.30 -37.92
C THR A 637 -2.95 52.85 -37.45
N PRO A 638 -2.01 52.26 -36.69
CA PRO A 638 -2.16 50.90 -36.21
C PRO A 638 -3.45 50.70 -35.39
N GLY A 639 -4.18 49.63 -35.66
CA GLY A 639 -5.41 49.26 -34.97
C GLY A 639 -6.61 50.21 -35.20
N CYS A 640 -6.54 51.13 -36.16
CA CYS A 640 -7.56 52.17 -36.31
C CYS A 640 -8.93 51.66 -36.79
N ASN A 641 -9.00 50.47 -37.38
CA ASN A 641 -10.25 49.78 -37.74
C ASN A 641 -10.80 48.96 -36.56
N ASP A 642 -10.75 49.51 -35.34
CA ASP A 642 -11.23 48.84 -34.13
C ASP A 642 -12.74 48.58 -34.20
N PRO A 643 -13.22 47.33 -34.13
CA PRO A 643 -14.65 47.05 -34.09
C PRO A 643 -15.36 47.70 -32.91
N MET A 644 -14.67 47.97 -31.79
CA MET A 644 -15.24 48.65 -30.63
C MET A 644 -15.50 50.14 -30.87
N ALA A 645 -14.84 50.76 -31.85
CA ALA A 645 -15.15 52.12 -32.30
C ALA A 645 -16.42 52.16 -33.18
N HIS A 646 -16.83 51.02 -33.75
CA HIS A 646 -17.93 50.90 -34.69
C HIS A 646 -19.25 50.49 -34.01
N GLY A 647 -19.80 51.42 -33.22
CA GLY A 647 -21.09 51.27 -32.54
C GLY A 647 -21.00 50.54 -31.20
N THR A 648 -21.84 50.93 -30.25
CA THR A 648 -21.79 50.48 -28.85
C THR A 648 -22.44 49.10 -28.62
N SER A 649 -21.92 48.09 -29.32
CA SER A 649 -22.07 46.68 -28.91
C SER A 649 -21.53 46.56 -27.49
N GLY A 650 -22.43 46.33 -26.51
CA GLY A 650 -22.00 46.11 -25.13
C GLY A 650 -21.04 44.93 -25.05
N SER A 651 -20.13 44.94 -24.08
CA SER A 651 -19.21 43.82 -23.85
C SER A 651 -19.61 43.04 -22.60
N CYS A 652 -19.45 41.72 -22.66
CA CYS A 652 -19.74 40.81 -21.56
C CYS A 652 -18.58 39.82 -21.39
N VAL A 653 -18.38 39.26 -20.19
CA VAL A 653 -17.50 38.09 -20.05
C VAL A 653 -18.16 36.91 -20.76
N GLN A 654 -17.45 36.29 -21.70
CA GLN A 654 -17.95 35.16 -22.49
C GLN A 654 -17.08 33.93 -22.23
N CYS A 655 -17.60 32.92 -21.55
CA CYS A 655 -16.81 31.75 -21.15
C CYS A 655 -17.66 30.56 -20.68
N ARG A 656 -17.03 29.37 -20.55
CA ARG A 656 -17.58 28.17 -19.90
C ARG A 656 -16.58 27.57 -18.92
N SER A 657 -17.00 27.24 -17.70
CA SER A 657 -16.14 26.66 -16.66
C SER A 657 -15.59 25.27 -17.03
N GLY A 658 -16.35 24.48 -17.81
CA GLY A 658 -15.88 23.19 -18.33
C GLY A 658 -14.78 23.29 -19.40
N LEU A 659 -14.49 24.49 -19.91
CA LEU A 659 -13.39 24.76 -20.84
C LEU A 659 -12.29 25.63 -20.21
N HIS A 660 -12.64 26.48 -19.24
CA HIS A 660 -11.73 27.44 -18.63
C HIS A 660 -12.09 27.69 -17.15
N PRO A 661 -11.32 27.19 -16.16
CA PRO A 661 -11.67 27.26 -14.74
C PRO A 661 -12.00 28.67 -14.22
N LEU A 662 -11.22 29.69 -14.63
CA LEU A 662 -11.44 31.08 -14.20
C LEU A 662 -12.84 31.62 -14.56
N CYS A 663 -13.59 30.98 -15.47
CA CYS A 663 -14.97 31.36 -15.76
C CYS A 663 -15.91 31.23 -14.54
N ARG A 664 -15.65 30.26 -13.66
CA ARG A 664 -16.36 30.12 -12.37
C ARG A 664 -15.60 30.83 -11.26
N ASP A 665 -14.29 30.56 -11.17
CA ASP A 665 -13.50 30.84 -9.97
C ASP A 665 -13.05 32.30 -9.86
N GLU A 666 -12.63 32.90 -10.97
CA GLU A 666 -12.11 34.27 -11.03
C GLU A 666 -12.59 35.02 -12.29
N PRO A 667 -13.91 35.15 -12.53
CA PRO A 667 -14.47 35.66 -13.79
C PRO A 667 -14.04 37.10 -14.10
N ALA A 668 -13.68 37.90 -13.10
CA ALA A 668 -13.13 39.25 -13.28
C ALA A 668 -11.73 39.26 -13.96
N ARG A 669 -11.04 38.12 -14.02
CA ARG A 669 -9.77 37.93 -14.75
C ARG A 669 -9.98 37.43 -16.18
N VAL A 670 -11.21 37.07 -16.56
CA VAL A 670 -11.56 36.73 -17.95
C VAL A 670 -11.85 38.05 -18.69
N PRO A 671 -11.14 38.38 -19.78
CA PRO A 671 -11.46 39.55 -20.58
C PRO A 671 -12.90 39.50 -21.10
N ALA A 672 -13.58 40.65 -21.10
CA ALA A 672 -14.88 40.76 -21.73
C ALA A 672 -14.74 40.89 -23.25
N GLU A 673 -15.62 40.24 -23.99
CA GLU A 673 -15.66 40.26 -25.45
C GLU A 673 -16.92 41.02 -25.92
N PRO A 674 -16.86 41.75 -27.06
CA PRO A 674 -18.03 42.40 -27.65
C PRO A 674 -19.12 41.38 -28.00
N CYS A 675 -20.39 41.78 -27.83
CA CYS A 675 -21.53 40.94 -28.18
C CYS A 675 -21.80 40.90 -29.69
N SER A 676 -22.35 39.78 -30.16
CA SER A 676 -22.62 39.56 -31.58
C SER A 676 -23.73 40.47 -32.10
N SER A 677 -24.72 40.78 -31.25
CA SER A 677 -25.74 41.79 -31.54
C SER A 677 -25.34 43.19 -31.05
N PRO A 678 -25.30 44.22 -31.92
CA PRO A 678 -25.02 45.60 -31.50
C PRO A 678 -26.15 46.21 -30.64
N THR A 679 -27.34 45.61 -30.62
CA THR A 679 -28.43 46.05 -29.76
C THR A 679 -28.34 45.47 -28.34
N ASN A 680 -27.42 44.53 -28.05
CA ASN A 680 -27.36 43.80 -26.78
C ASN A 680 -27.32 44.73 -25.55
N ALA A 681 -28.31 44.58 -24.68
CA ALA A 681 -28.51 45.43 -23.50
C ALA A 681 -28.03 44.82 -22.18
N ALA A 682 -27.76 43.51 -22.15
CA ALA A 682 -27.54 42.77 -20.91
C ALA A 682 -26.53 41.62 -21.09
N CYS A 683 -25.92 41.21 -19.98
CA CYS A 683 -25.07 40.03 -19.91
C CYS A 683 -25.76 38.96 -19.04
N TYR A 684 -25.42 37.69 -19.25
CA TYR A 684 -25.91 36.58 -18.42
C TYR A 684 -24.78 35.79 -17.75
N SER A 685 -25.13 35.09 -16.67
CA SER A 685 -24.39 33.96 -16.09
C SER A 685 -25.39 32.84 -15.81
N ARG A 686 -25.22 31.65 -16.37
CA ARG A 686 -26.15 30.50 -16.19
C ARG A 686 -25.41 29.20 -15.90
N LEU A 687 -26.15 28.20 -15.45
CA LEU A 687 -25.68 26.82 -15.38
C LEU A 687 -26.15 26.05 -16.61
N VAL A 688 -25.26 25.23 -17.18
CA VAL A 688 -25.55 24.33 -18.30
C VAL A 688 -24.97 22.95 -18.04
N ASP A 689 -25.71 21.92 -18.45
CA ASP A 689 -25.24 20.53 -18.43
C ASP A 689 -24.64 20.21 -19.80
N VAL A 690 -23.32 19.97 -19.85
CA VAL A 690 -22.59 19.81 -21.12
C VAL A 690 -21.56 18.69 -21.00
N GLY A 691 -21.60 17.72 -21.91
CA GLY A 691 -20.56 16.69 -22.05
C GLY A 691 -20.36 15.80 -20.82
N GLY A 692 -21.41 15.60 -20.01
CA GLY A 692 -21.33 14.85 -18.74
C GLY A 692 -20.95 15.70 -17.52
N VAL A 693 -20.61 16.98 -17.69
CA VAL A 693 -20.44 17.93 -16.59
C VAL A 693 -21.80 18.57 -16.29
N VAL A 694 -22.36 18.25 -15.13
CA VAL A 694 -23.61 18.83 -14.61
C VAL A 694 -23.30 20.16 -13.92
N GLY A 695 -24.09 21.20 -14.19
CA GLY A 695 -24.00 22.50 -13.52
C GLY A 695 -22.77 23.34 -13.89
N ALA A 696 -22.26 23.25 -15.11
CA ALA A 696 -21.15 24.10 -15.57
C ALA A 696 -21.58 25.56 -15.69
N THR A 697 -20.80 26.50 -15.14
CA THR A 697 -21.05 27.93 -15.28
C THR A 697 -20.72 28.39 -16.70
N GLU A 698 -21.70 28.98 -17.38
CA GLU A 698 -21.55 29.68 -18.65
C GLU A 698 -21.86 31.18 -18.46
N ARG A 699 -21.11 32.03 -19.14
CA ARG A 699 -21.32 33.48 -19.15
C ARG A 699 -21.32 33.97 -20.59
N GLY A 700 -22.15 34.98 -20.91
CA GLY A 700 -22.21 35.54 -22.25
C GLY A 700 -23.16 36.73 -22.40
N CYS A 701 -23.44 37.09 -23.66
CA CYS A 701 -24.33 38.18 -24.05
C CYS A 701 -25.79 37.71 -24.13
N PHE A 702 -26.73 38.46 -23.55
CA PHE A 702 -28.15 38.03 -23.49
C PHE A 702 -28.80 37.93 -24.88
N ALA A 703 -28.51 38.87 -25.78
CA ALA A 703 -29.04 38.87 -27.14
C ALA A 703 -28.49 37.73 -28.02
N ASP A 704 -27.42 37.07 -27.59
CA ASP A 704 -26.77 35.97 -28.32
C ASP A 704 -27.33 34.59 -27.88
N LEU A 705 -28.21 34.56 -26.87
CA LEU A 705 -29.00 33.36 -26.48
C LEU A 705 -30.18 33.13 -27.45
N GLY A 706 -30.60 31.87 -27.62
CA GLY A 706 -31.86 31.54 -28.28
C GLY A 706 -33.09 31.97 -27.48
N SER A 707 -34.24 32.11 -28.15
CA SER A 707 -35.49 32.64 -27.55
C SER A 707 -35.98 31.85 -26.32
N THR A 708 -35.83 30.52 -26.34
CA THR A 708 -36.15 29.65 -25.20
C THR A 708 -35.26 29.96 -23.98
N GLU A 709 -33.99 30.24 -24.20
CA GLU A 709 -33.00 30.42 -23.13
C GLU A 709 -33.01 31.85 -22.59
N GLN A 710 -33.25 32.84 -23.46
CA GLN A 710 -33.62 34.19 -23.04
C GLN A 710 -34.84 34.16 -22.10
N SER A 711 -35.84 33.31 -22.41
CA SER A 711 -37.05 33.15 -21.60
C SER A 711 -36.81 32.41 -20.27
N ALA A 712 -35.86 31.47 -20.21
CA ALA A 712 -35.42 30.84 -18.97
C ALA A 712 -34.64 31.83 -18.09
N CYS A 713 -33.68 32.56 -18.69
CA CYS A 713 -32.89 33.58 -18.03
C CYS A 713 -33.72 34.75 -17.48
N THR A 714 -34.76 35.18 -18.20
CA THR A 714 -35.69 36.22 -17.72
C THR A 714 -36.52 35.75 -16.53
N ARG A 715 -36.76 34.44 -16.40
CA ARG A 715 -37.46 33.83 -15.25
C ARG A 715 -36.52 33.45 -14.09
N GLY A 716 -35.21 33.69 -14.23
CA GLY A 716 -34.21 33.36 -13.21
C GLY A 716 -33.90 31.86 -13.07
N GLU A 717 -34.34 31.02 -14.00
CA GLU A 717 -34.12 29.57 -13.96
C GLU A 717 -32.65 29.24 -14.25
N ASN A 718 -31.90 28.90 -13.20
CA ASN A 718 -30.46 28.61 -13.26
C ASN A 718 -29.65 29.67 -14.05
N CYS A 719 -30.10 30.93 -14.00
CA CYS A 719 -29.49 32.03 -14.74
C CYS A 719 -29.70 33.38 -14.02
N LEU A 720 -28.68 34.24 -14.10
CA LEU A 720 -28.67 35.62 -13.62
C LEU A 720 -28.41 36.55 -14.81
N VAL A 721 -29.30 37.50 -15.05
CA VAL A 721 -29.16 38.55 -16.07
C VAL A 721 -28.82 39.88 -15.39
N CYS A 722 -27.92 40.65 -15.98
CA CYS A 722 -27.54 41.97 -15.49
C CYS A 722 -27.48 43.01 -16.62
N ASN A 723 -28.06 44.18 -16.36
CA ASN A 723 -28.33 45.21 -17.38
C ASN A 723 -27.28 46.32 -17.37
N SER A 724 -26.02 45.97 -17.61
CA SER A 724 -24.93 46.95 -17.79
C SER A 724 -24.00 46.55 -18.93
N ARG A 725 -23.86 47.44 -19.91
CA ARG A 725 -23.05 47.25 -21.14
C ARG A 725 -21.55 47.51 -20.97
N ILE A 726 -21.15 48.10 -19.84
CA ILE A 726 -19.82 48.73 -19.65
C ILE A 726 -19.09 48.29 -18.39
N ALA A 727 -19.76 47.57 -17.48
CA ALA A 727 -19.20 47.17 -16.19
C ALA A 727 -18.89 45.67 -16.09
N ASN A 728 -18.99 44.92 -17.21
CA ASN A 728 -18.83 43.45 -17.25
C ASN A 728 -19.60 42.78 -16.11
N CYS A 729 -20.87 43.16 -15.95
CA CYS A 729 -21.65 42.88 -14.73
C CYS A 729 -21.85 41.39 -14.45
N ASN A 730 -21.67 40.54 -15.47
CA ASN A 730 -21.66 39.09 -15.34
C ASN A 730 -20.32 38.55 -14.80
N THR A 731 -19.56 39.34 -14.04
CA THR A 731 -18.36 38.94 -13.28
C THR A 731 -18.64 38.62 -11.80
N VAL A 732 -19.87 38.80 -11.33
CA VAL A 732 -20.27 38.34 -9.97
C VAL A 732 -20.09 36.82 -9.87
N GLN A 733 -19.65 36.32 -8.72
CA GLN A 733 -19.52 34.89 -8.44
C GLN A 733 -20.86 34.20 -8.77
N TYR A 734 -20.79 33.21 -9.67
CA TYR A 734 -21.96 32.46 -10.11
C TYR A 734 -21.55 30.98 -10.21
N PRO A 735 -22.31 30.05 -9.61
CA PRO A 735 -23.52 30.29 -8.81
C PRO A 735 -23.27 31.11 -7.54
N VAL A 736 -24.32 31.80 -7.06
CA VAL A 736 -24.23 32.69 -5.89
C VAL A 736 -24.22 31.85 -4.61
N ALA A 737 -23.20 32.03 -3.77
CA ALA A 737 -23.06 31.37 -2.47
C ALA A 737 -23.26 29.83 -2.51
N PRO A 738 -22.42 29.08 -3.25
CA PRO A 738 -22.49 27.62 -3.29
C PRO A 738 -22.36 27.02 -1.88
N LEU A 739 -23.22 26.04 -1.57
CA LEU A 739 -23.19 25.37 -0.27
C LEU A 739 -21.86 24.60 -0.11
N ARG A 740 -21.21 24.82 1.02
CA ARG A 740 -19.98 24.13 1.42
C ARG A 740 -20.25 23.14 2.54
N CYS A 741 -19.90 21.88 2.37
CA CYS A 741 -20.11 20.81 3.34
C CYS A 741 -18.84 20.02 3.54
N PHE A 742 -18.53 19.63 4.78
CA PHE A 742 -17.53 18.60 5.04
C PHE A 742 -18.00 17.28 4.43
N GLN A 743 -17.07 16.55 3.82
CA GLN A 743 -17.31 15.36 3.01
C GLN A 743 -16.27 14.30 3.38
N CYS A 744 -16.70 13.23 4.05
CA CYS A 744 -15.84 12.12 4.48
C CYS A 744 -16.66 10.91 4.97
N ASP A 745 -16.11 9.69 4.94
CA ASP A 745 -16.57 8.55 5.73
C ASP A 745 -15.43 8.10 6.65
N SER A 746 -15.68 8.06 7.97
CA SER A 746 -14.70 7.61 8.97
C SER A 746 -14.15 6.19 8.77
N ARG A 747 -14.76 5.37 7.92
CA ARG A 747 -14.26 4.05 7.53
C ARG A 747 -13.19 4.09 6.43
N THR A 748 -13.20 5.14 5.60
CA THR A 748 -12.21 5.34 4.52
C THR A 748 -11.18 6.41 4.90
N ASP A 749 -11.63 7.47 5.56
CA ASP A 749 -10.86 8.69 5.85
C ASP A 749 -10.41 8.78 7.32
N GLY A 750 -10.73 7.73 8.09
CA GLY A 750 -10.33 7.55 9.49
C GLY A 750 -11.06 8.45 10.49
N ASP A 751 -10.63 8.37 11.75
CA ASP A 751 -11.31 9.04 12.88
C ASP A 751 -11.25 10.57 12.83
N SER A 752 -10.41 11.15 11.96
CA SER A 752 -10.43 12.58 11.64
C SER A 752 -11.82 13.06 11.17
N CYS A 753 -12.58 12.20 10.48
CA CYS A 753 -13.96 12.47 10.07
C CYS A 753 -14.92 12.51 11.27
N ARG A 754 -14.63 11.76 12.34
CA ARG A 754 -15.42 11.76 13.59
C ARG A 754 -15.14 12.96 14.48
N ALA A 755 -13.94 13.54 14.38
CA ALA A 755 -13.56 14.74 15.13
C ALA A 755 -14.33 16.00 14.67
N SER A 756 -14.24 17.06 15.46
CA SER A 756 -14.76 18.38 15.07
C SER A 756 -13.94 18.96 13.92
N GLN A 757 -14.62 19.41 12.87
CA GLN A 757 -13.97 19.93 11.67
C GLN A 757 -13.55 21.39 11.86
N THR A 758 -12.27 21.67 11.65
CA THR A 758 -11.60 22.96 11.96
C THR A 758 -11.16 23.74 10.72
N ILE A 759 -11.00 23.09 9.57
CA ILE A 759 -10.69 23.71 8.28
C ILE A 759 -11.93 24.34 7.64
N GLU A 760 -11.78 25.04 6.53
CA GLU A 760 -12.93 25.49 5.73
C GLU A 760 -13.57 24.30 5.00
N ALA A 761 -14.91 24.25 4.97
CA ALA A 761 -15.63 23.18 4.27
C ALA A 761 -15.47 23.31 2.74
N PRO A 762 -15.23 22.20 2.00
CA PRO A 762 -15.23 22.22 0.55
C PRO A 762 -16.64 22.42 -0.02
N GLU A 763 -16.73 22.95 -1.25
CA GLU A 763 -18.01 23.06 -1.98
C GLU A 763 -18.61 21.68 -2.27
N CYS A 764 -19.95 21.60 -2.37
CA CYS A 764 -20.62 20.39 -2.82
C CYS A 764 -20.13 20.00 -4.23
N PRO A 765 -19.91 18.69 -4.53
CA PRO A 765 -19.35 18.25 -5.81
C PRO A 765 -20.21 18.66 -7.02
N THR A 766 -21.53 18.66 -6.82
CA THR A 766 -22.52 19.21 -7.75
C THR A 766 -23.16 20.44 -7.11
N TYR A 767 -23.34 21.52 -7.88
CA TYR A 767 -24.16 22.64 -7.43
C TYR A 767 -25.63 22.36 -7.72
N ASP A 768 -26.44 22.34 -6.66
CA ASP A 768 -27.90 22.25 -6.70
C ASP A 768 -28.45 23.10 -5.54
N LEU A 769 -29.55 23.81 -5.76
CA LEU A 769 -30.25 24.59 -4.71
C LEU A 769 -30.93 23.70 -3.66
N ALA A 770 -31.18 22.43 -3.97
CA ALA A 770 -31.73 21.45 -3.04
C ALA A 770 -30.68 20.85 -2.08
N ASN A 771 -29.39 21.06 -2.35
CA ASN A 771 -28.27 20.52 -1.55
C ASN A 771 -28.42 20.84 -0.05
N LYS A 772 -28.04 19.86 0.77
CA LYS A 772 -27.97 19.96 2.23
C LYS A 772 -26.70 19.29 2.71
N CYS A 773 -26.13 19.80 3.80
CA CYS A 773 -25.01 19.14 4.46
C CYS A 773 -25.56 18.14 5.48
N TYR A 774 -25.02 16.92 5.44
CA TYR A 774 -25.37 15.82 6.34
C TYR A 774 -24.19 15.46 7.25
N THR A 775 -24.51 15.05 8.48
CA THR A 775 -23.65 14.21 9.32
C THR A 775 -24.46 12.99 9.73
N VAL A 776 -24.03 11.81 9.31
CA VAL A 776 -24.73 10.53 9.47
C VAL A 776 -23.86 9.63 10.34
N VAL A 777 -24.30 9.32 11.57
CA VAL A 777 -23.59 8.41 12.47
C VAL A 777 -24.33 7.08 12.52
N GLN A 778 -23.69 6.03 12.02
CA GLN A 778 -24.20 4.66 12.00
C GLN A 778 -24.08 3.98 13.37
N ALA A 779 -24.82 2.89 13.58
CA ALA A 779 -24.89 2.19 14.87
C ALA A 779 -23.55 1.64 15.40
N ASN A 780 -22.55 1.45 14.52
CA ASN A 780 -21.16 1.11 14.88
C ASN A 780 -20.27 2.35 15.12
N GLY A 781 -20.87 3.53 15.26
CA GLY A 781 -20.20 4.83 15.41
C GLY A 781 -19.61 5.41 14.12
N ALA A 782 -19.64 4.70 12.99
CA ALA A 782 -19.07 5.19 11.74
C ALA A 782 -19.82 6.46 11.29
N THR A 783 -19.07 7.53 11.05
CA THR A 783 -19.60 8.85 10.69
C THR A 783 -19.35 9.14 9.22
N VAL A 784 -20.41 9.47 8.49
CA VAL A 784 -20.38 9.96 7.12
C VAL A 784 -20.83 11.41 7.08
N ARG A 785 -19.95 12.32 6.65
CA ARG A 785 -20.31 13.68 6.29
C ARG A 785 -20.44 13.75 4.78
N LYS A 786 -21.50 14.38 4.27
CA LYS A 786 -21.70 14.54 2.81
C LYS A 786 -22.57 15.72 2.46
N CYS A 787 -22.54 16.11 1.19
CA CYS A 787 -23.57 16.94 0.58
C CYS A 787 -24.53 16.05 -0.23
N SER A 788 -25.83 16.34 -0.18
CA SER A 788 -26.83 15.62 -0.98
C SER A 788 -28.09 16.45 -1.21
N THR A 789 -28.76 16.20 -2.33
CA THR A 789 -30.08 16.76 -2.68
C THR A 789 -31.25 15.88 -2.22
N ALA A 790 -30.98 14.63 -1.85
CA ALA A 790 -31.99 13.68 -1.39
C ALA A 790 -32.64 14.13 -0.07
N SER A 791 -33.77 13.53 0.29
CA SER A 791 -34.48 13.91 1.52
C SER A 791 -33.76 13.42 2.78
N ARG A 792 -34.07 13.99 3.94
CA ARG A 792 -33.52 13.54 5.22
C ARG A 792 -33.90 12.08 5.50
N GLU A 793 -35.10 11.68 5.12
CA GLU A 793 -35.64 10.34 5.30
C GLU A 793 -34.88 9.32 4.46
N THR A 794 -34.43 9.70 3.26
CA THR A 794 -33.55 8.88 2.42
C THR A 794 -32.16 8.74 3.02
N GLU A 795 -31.54 9.86 3.40
CA GLU A 795 -30.11 9.89 3.78
C GLU A 795 -29.81 9.54 5.24
N CYS A 796 -30.83 9.60 6.10
CA CYS A 796 -30.78 9.18 7.50
C CYS A 796 -31.53 7.86 7.74
N ALA A 797 -31.84 7.08 6.71
CA ALA A 797 -32.49 5.79 6.87
C ALA A 797 -31.59 4.81 7.64
N SER A 798 -32.11 4.15 8.68
CA SER A 798 -31.43 3.06 9.42
C SER A 798 -30.06 3.41 10.03
N VAL A 799 -29.94 4.57 10.69
CA VAL A 799 -28.73 5.01 11.41
C VAL A 799 -29.03 5.45 12.85
N SER A 800 -28.02 5.56 13.71
CA SER A 800 -28.22 5.87 15.15
C SER A 800 -28.41 7.36 15.44
N THR A 801 -27.65 8.26 14.81
CA THR A 801 -27.92 9.70 14.83
C THR A 801 -27.66 10.33 13.47
N CYS A 802 -28.41 11.38 13.12
CA CYS A 802 -28.28 12.05 11.83
C CYS A 802 -28.74 13.50 11.90
N GLU A 803 -27.83 14.42 11.60
CA GLU A 803 -28.08 15.87 11.54
C GLU A 803 -27.99 16.36 10.08
N VAL A 804 -28.95 17.21 9.69
CA VAL A 804 -28.98 17.86 8.37
C VAL A 804 -29.09 19.36 8.56
N CYS A 805 -28.37 20.13 7.74
CA CYS A 805 -28.31 21.58 7.85
C CYS A 805 -28.04 22.25 6.49
N LEU A 806 -28.39 23.54 6.39
CA LEU A 806 -28.58 24.26 5.11
C LEU A 806 -27.61 25.44 4.91
N TYR A 807 -26.53 25.52 5.70
CA TYR A 807 -25.56 26.62 5.62
C TYR A 807 -24.12 26.09 5.59
N SER A 808 -23.22 26.86 4.99
CA SER A 808 -21.86 26.42 4.73
C SER A 808 -21.09 26.05 6.01
N GLY A 809 -20.47 24.87 6.02
CA GLY A 809 -19.69 24.33 7.14
C GLY A 809 -20.52 23.91 8.36
N CYS A 810 -21.85 23.83 8.26
CA CYS A 810 -22.71 23.49 9.39
C CYS A 810 -22.49 22.05 9.92
N ASN A 811 -22.13 21.10 9.05
CA ASN A 811 -21.90 19.70 9.39
C ASN A 811 -20.50 19.45 10.00
N ARG A 812 -20.06 20.32 10.92
CA ARG A 812 -18.70 20.33 11.49
C ARG A 812 -18.53 19.69 12.87
N LYS A 813 -19.61 19.49 13.63
CA LYS A 813 -19.54 19.00 15.03
C LYS A 813 -18.87 17.62 15.11
N ALA A 814 -18.21 17.31 16.23
CA ALA A 814 -17.71 15.96 16.46
C ALA A 814 -18.88 14.97 16.60
N SER A 815 -18.68 13.69 16.26
CA SER A 815 -19.76 12.70 16.17
C SER A 815 -20.50 12.46 17.49
N GLY A 816 -19.83 12.61 18.62
CA GLY A 816 -20.46 12.53 19.95
C GLY A 816 -21.42 13.68 20.24
N ASP A 817 -21.29 14.81 19.52
CA ASP A 817 -22.12 16.02 19.67
C ASP A 817 -23.25 16.09 18.62
N VAL A 818 -23.39 15.06 17.77
CA VAL A 818 -24.42 14.97 16.71
C VAL A 818 -25.74 14.52 17.35
N GLY A 819 -26.54 15.50 17.76
CA GLY A 819 -27.87 15.27 18.33
C GLY A 819 -28.92 14.83 17.30
N THR A 820 -30.01 14.23 17.78
CA THR A 820 -31.22 13.94 16.99
C THR A 820 -32.05 15.23 16.79
N THR A 821 -31.46 16.26 16.20
CA THR A 821 -32.13 17.55 16.03
C THR A 821 -33.14 17.52 14.89
N VAL A 822 -34.42 17.62 15.26
CA VAL A 822 -35.48 18.10 14.36
C VAL A 822 -35.12 19.53 13.95
N ALA A 823 -35.34 19.88 12.68
CA ALA A 823 -35.09 21.23 12.20
C ALA A 823 -35.91 22.27 12.99
N PRO A 824 -35.37 23.46 13.30
CA PRO A 824 -36.17 24.54 13.88
C PRO A 824 -37.32 24.88 12.92
N VAL A 825 -38.50 25.10 13.49
CA VAL A 825 -39.72 25.46 12.75
C VAL A 825 -39.46 26.69 11.90
N VAL A 826 -39.93 26.65 10.64
CA VAL A 826 -39.86 27.77 9.70
C VAL A 826 -40.61 28.98 10.27
N THR A 827 -39.87 29.93 10.85
CA THR A 827 -40.36 31.29 11.03
C THR A 827 -40.26 32.01 9.70
N THR A 828 -41.40 32.17 9.04
CA THR A 828 -41.52 32.97 7.81
C THR A 828 -41.21 34.43 8.12
N THR A 829 -40.00 34.88 7.79
CA THR A 829 -39.70 36.31 7.73
C THR A 829 -40.09 36.85 6.34
N PRO A 830 -40.98 37.85 6.24
CA PRO A 830 -41.41 38.38 4.95
C PRO A 830 -40.28 39.04 4.15
N GLY A 831 -40.45 39.09 2.83
CA GLY A 831 -39.52 39.77 1.92
C GLY A 831 -39.41 41.29 2.16
N PRO A 832 -38.38 41.94 1.57
CA PRO A 832 -38.05 43.32 1.85
C PRO A 832 -39.18 44.27 1.44
N ARG A 833 -39.67 45.07 2.39
CA ARG A 833 -40.43 46.30 2.10
C ARG A 833 -39.54 47.51 2.29
N ASN A 834 -39.70 48.47 1.39
CA ASN A 834 -39.05 49.77 1.45
C ASN A 834 -39.50 50.54 2.71
N GLY A 835 -38.57 51.20 3.38
CA GLY A 835 -38.84 52.10 4.51
C GLY A 835 -37.56 52.83 4.92
N ALA A 836 -37.64 54.14 5.05
CA ALA A 836 -36.54 55.00 5.51
C ALA A 836 -36.54 55.14 7.04
N ASP A 837 -35.46 55.73 7.57
CA ASP A 837 -35.26 56.15 8.96
C ASP A 837 -35.19 54.97 9.98
N ASP A 838 -34.49 55.03 11.11
CA ASP A 838 -33.89 56.17 11.82
C ASP A 838 -32.59 55.73 12.57
N ILE A 839 -31.89 56.70 13.17
CA ILE A 839 -30.63 56.58 13.92
C ILE A 839 -30.92 56.21 15.40
N ILE A 840 -29.84 55.90 16.15
CA ILE A 840 -29.65 56.02 17.62
C ILE A 840 -29.44 54.69 18.38
N GLY A 841 -28.16 54.30 18.42
CA GLY A 841 -27.38 54.19 19.66
C GLY A 841 -27.78 53.21 20.79
N ARG A 842 -26.81 52.38 21.20
CA ARG A 842 -26.25 52.48 22.57
C ARG A 842 -24.85 51.89 22.71
N ARG A 843 -24.12 52.41 23.70
CA ARG A 843 -22.74 52.05 24.08
C ARG A 843 -22.72 50.89 25.08
N CYS A 844 -21.64 50.11 25.04
CA CYS A 844 -20.82 49.65 26.18
C CYS A 844 -19.68 48.77 25.62
N LEU A 845 -18.45 48.71 26.11
CA LEU A 845 -17.57 49.52 26.95
C LEU A 845 -16.30 48.64 27.12
N LEU A 846 -15.12 49.25 27.29
CA LEU A 846 -13.84 48.65 27.73
C LEU A 846 -12.97 47.93 26.67
N TYR A 847 -11.89 48.59 26.24
CA TYR A 847 -10.59 48.49 26.92
C TYR A 847 -9.77 49.78 26.71
N VAL A 848 -8.93 50.16 27.69
CA VAL A 848 -8.15 51.40 27.70
C VAL A 848 -6.66 51.09 27.90
N SER A 849 -5.82 51.57 26.99
CA SER A 849 -4.46 52.11 27.26
C SER A 849 -3.94 52.71 25.94
N LEU A 850 -3.91 54.04 25.80
CA LEU A 850 -2.74 54.89 26.09
C LEU A 850 -1.53 54.57 25.20
N TRP A 851 -1.33 55.39 24.16
CA TRP A 851 -0.21 56.35 24.10
C TRP A 851 -0.65 57.59 23.31
N VAL A 852 -0.02 58.73 23.57
CA VAL A 852 -0.53 60.09 23.29
C VAL A 852 0.53 60.93 22.58
N THR A 853 0.08 61.99 21.89
CA THR A 853 0.85 63.14 21.31
C THR A 853 1.79 62.87 20.14
N ALA A 854 2.00 63.80 19.19
CA ALA A 854 1.23 65.00 18.79
C ALA A 854 1.83 65.63 17.51
N LEU A 855 1.18 66.70 17.04
CA LEU A 855 1.55 67.64 15.97
C LEU A 855 1.47 67.08 14.53
N ALA A 856 0.70 67.58 13.57
CA ALA A 856 0.02 68.87 13.27
C ALA A 856 0.69 69.70 12.16
N ILE A 857 -0.17 70.14 11.24
CA ILE A 857 -0.06 71.33 10.37
C ILE A 857 0.78 71.22 9.08
N ALA A 858 0.02 71.16 7.97
CA ALA A 858 0.28 71.80 6.66
C ALA A 858 1.43 71.26 5.78
N ASN A 859 1.41 71.42 4.44
CA ASN A 859 0.56 72.29 3.60
C ASN A 859 0.44 71.75 2.15
N ILE A 860 -0.63 72.18 1.45
CA ILE A 860 -0.72 72.45 -0.02
C ILE A 860 -0.26 71.34 -1.02
N ARG A 861 -1.14 70.66 -1.77
CA ARG A 861 -2.01 71.08 -2.92
C ARG A 861 -1.37 70.81 -4.31
N THR A 862 -2.07 70.02 -5.12
CA THR A 862 -2.20 70.09 -6.60
C THR A 862 -0.94 70.15 -7.47
N GLN A 863 -0.68 69.07 -8.22
CA GLN A 863 -1.37 68.83 -9.51
C GLN A 863 -1.73 67.35 -9.64
#